data_AF-A0A4P6XK16-F1
#
_entry.id   AF-A0A4P6XK16-F1
#
_cell.length_a   1.000
_cell.length_b   1.000
_cell.length_c   1.000
_cell.angle_alpha   90.00
_cell.angle_beta   90.00
_cell.angle_gamma   90.00
#
_symmetry.space_group_name_H-M   'P 1'
#
loop_
_entity.id
_entity.type
_entity.pdbx_description
1 polymer ?
#
loop_
_entity_poly.entity_id
_entity_poly.type
_entity_poly.pdbx_seq_one_letter_code
_entity_poly.pdbx_strand_id
1 'polypeptide(L)'
;MSRAIASSHVLIDDKLIPATVIYSIELGRILHIAKRILQIQDPLFDTYAVSRQNFRDVSPLVVMPGLVDAHVHLNEPGRTEWEGFATGTQAAAAGGVTTVIDMPLNAIPPTTTVENFNLKIDAAKGKTWVDVGFWGGMIPSNLNDLKPLIRMGVRGFKGFMIDSGVDEFPAISPQYIMKAMKKVQGEQTVLMFHAEMQPHKSHLLPVTVEQYGNQTPTLVPNESHAHFTLDEDITEDSESDNSDNDVTDEPFADDEIEEEIAPDVEALDLGMSASFINRAPKPVVNLLNRHKPSETDVEEYQPTSRTNRFIDNGHLTEQQIKALAKSPYLQASEPQFGRLARLANPNHEREASMDKFRSPLAKPLDFDSGKFLENLDEPLKMAQQEDSELAGVDATFYSSFLASRPDSFETTAIAEIINCSMKNPKVPLHIVHLATHEAVPLIKAAKARGLPVTAETCFHYLSLTAEKISNCSTHFKCCPPIRTEGNRQLLWKALRNNIISTVVSDHSPCTPDLKGMDKGDFFSAWGGISSVGFGLPILFTEGQKVNPPVSIPEISKWCSWNTAKQVGLSHRKGRIAVGYDADLLVFDPTASYTVANDQVFFKNKLTAYDGMLFQGRVVETYVRGHTAFTLQAGHSEVALGNLVLEPRA
;
A
#
# COMPACT_ATOMS: atom_id res chain seq x y z
N MET A 1 -8.03 6.47 36.24
CA MET A 1 -6.99 5.61 36.90
C MET A 1 -5.74 5.54 36.02
N SER A 2 -4.53 5.56 36.59
CA SER A 2 -3.28 5.52 35.82
C SER A 2 -2.54 4.19 35.98
N ARG A 3 -1.73 3.85 34.98
CA ARG A 3 -0.82 2.70 34.94
C ARG A 3 0.56 3.15 34.47
N ALA A 4 1.56 2.32 34.75
CA ALA A 4 2.93 2.56 34.30
C ALA A 4 3.57 1.28 33.77
N ILE A 5 4.26 1.39 32.64
CA ILE A 5 5.08 0.31 32.08
C ILE A 5 6.52 0.80 31.92
N ALA A 6 7.48 0.02 32.41
CA ALA A 6 8.91 0.30 32.26
C ALA A 6 9.61 -0.81 31.50
N SER A 7 10.72 -0.46 30.86
CA SER A 7 11.69 -1.43 30.33
C SER A 7 13.06 -0.79 30.23
N SER A 8 14.11 -1.61 30.22
CA SER A 8 15.46 -1.22 29.78
C SER A 8 15.51 -0.83 28.30
N HIS A 9 14.49 -1.16 27.50
CA HIS A 9 14.40 -0.85 26.09
C HIS A 9 13.03 -0.25 25.73
N VAL A 10 12.86 1.06 25.86
CA VAL A 10 11.69 1.80 25.38
C VAL A 10 12.10 2.67 24.20
N LEU A 11 11.34 2.60 23.10
CA LEU A 11 11.59 3.40 21.91
C LEU A 11 11.08 4.84 22.09
N ILE A 12 12.01 5.77 22.34
CA ILE A 12 11.76 7.21 22.50
C ILE A 12 12.67 7.98 21.54
N ASP A 13 12.11 8.87 20.72
CA ASP A 13 12.85 9.73 19.78
C ASP A 13 13.92 8.95 18.97
N ASP A 14 13.50 7.82 18.39
CA ASP A 14 14.30 6.91 17.56
C ASP A 14 15.43 6.13 18.28
N LYS A 15 15.44 6.14 19.62
CA LYS A 15 16.42 5.40 20.43
C LYS A 15 15.73 4.45 21.39
N LEU A 16 16.33 3.27 21.57
CA LEU A 16 15.97 2.35 22.66
C LEU A 16 16.74 2.77 23.91
N ILE A 17 16.00 3.24 24.93
CA ILE A 17 16.58 3.68 26.21
C ILE A 17 15.80 3.10 27.39
N PRO A 18 16.41 2.98 28.58
CA PRO A 18 15.65 2.69 29.80
C PRO A 18 14.65 3.80 30.10
N ALA A 19 13.37 3.46 30.19
CA ALA A 19 12.33 4.44 30.49
C ALA A 19 11.10 3.82 31.16
N THR A 20 10.28 4.69 31.75
CA THR A 20 8.96 4.37 32.31
C THR A 20 7.91 5.27 31.66
N VAL A 21 6.89 4.66 31.06
CA VAL A 21 5.76 5.35 30.43
C VAL A 21 4.57 5.26 31.37
N ILE A 22 4.07 6.41 31.82
CA ILE A 22 2.88 6.54 32.66
C ILE A 22 1.71 6.99 31.79
N TYR A 23 0.59 6.28 31.85
CA TYR A 23 -0.58 6.53 31.01
C TYR A 23 -1.89 6.38 31.80
N SER A 24 -2.92 7.12 31.36
CA SER A 24 -4.28 7.01 31.90
C SER A 24 -5.09 6.04 31.05
N ILE A 25 -5.72 5.05 31.68
CA ILE A 25 -6.69 4.17 30.99
C ILE A 25 -8.03 4.87 30.74
N GLU A 26 -8.34 5.91 31.50
CA GLU A 26 -9.59 6.65 31.39
C GLU A 26 -9.56 7.66 30.25
N LEU A 27 -8.44 8.37 30.12
CA LEU A 27 -8.21 9.29 28.99
C LEU A 27 -7.69 8.55 27.75
N GLY A 28 -7.11 7.37 27.95
CA GLY A 28 -6.45 6.61 26.90
C GLY A 28 -5.16 7.25 26.39
N ARG A 29 -4.52 8.11 27.20
CA ARG A 29 -3.37 8.93 26.79
C ARG A 29 -2.14 8.68 27.67
N ILE A 30 -0.97 8.88 27.06
CA ILE A 30 0.31 8.95 27.77
C ILE A 30 0.36 10.29 28.53
N LEU A 31 0.57 10.22 29.84
CA LEU A 31 0.63 11.37 30.73
C LEU A 31 2.06 11.85 30.96
N HIS A 32 2.99 10.91 31.07
CA HIS A 32 4.38 11.21 31.40
C HIS A 32 5.34 10.12 30.91
N ILE A 33 6.56 10.52 30.60
CA ILE A 33 7.66 9.63 30.21
C ILE A 33 8.88 9.99 31.05
N ALA A 34 9.29 9.09 31.93
CA ALA A 34 10.55 9.21 32.65
C ALA A 34 11.65 8.45 31.89
N LYS A 35 12.74 9.12 31.48
CA LYS A 35 13.90 8.51 30.79
C LYS A 35 14.80 7.72 31.78
N ARG A 36 14.18 6.92 32.65
CA ARG A 36 14.77 5.97 33.60
C ARG A 36 13.71 4.95 34.03
N ILE A 37 14.13 3.80 34.55
CA ILE A 37 13.22 2.86 35.21
C ILE A 37 12.91 3.40 36.61
N LEU A 38 11.64 3.72 36.88
CA LEU A 38 11.19 4.20 38.18
C LEU A 38 11.14 3.06 39.19
N GLN A 39 11.51 3.35 40.43
CA GLN A 39 11.38 2.41 41.54
C GLN A 39 9.96 2.49 42.12
N ILE A 40 9.50 1.43 42.79
CA ILE A 40 8.14 1.32 43.34
C ILE A 40 7.79 2.47 44.31
N GLN A 41 8.78 3.12 44.93
CA GLN A 41 8.61 4.25 45.85
C GLN A 41 8.87 5.62 45.19
N ASP A 42 9.01 5.71 43.86
CA ASP A 42 9.26 6.98 43.18
C ASP A 42 8.03 7.91 43.32
N PRO A 43 8.23 9.18 43.74
CA PRO A 43 7.13 10.12 43.99
C PRO A 43 6.29 10.46 42.75
N LEU A 44 6.77 10.15 41.53
CA LEU A 44 5.98 10.28 40.32
C LEU A 44 4.76 9.34 40.34
N PHE A 45 4.83 8.18 40.99
CA PHE A 45 3.68 7.30 41.11
C PHE A 45 2.56 7.91 41.96
N ASP A 46 2.89 8.62 43.04
CA ASP A 46 1.91 9.36 43.82
C ASP A 46 1.31 10.52 43.00
N THR A 47 2.18 11.25 42.28
CA THR A 47 1.78 12.40 41.43
C THR A 47 0.75 12.00 40.37
N TYR A 48 0.94 10.85 39.72
CA TYR A 48 0.04 10.36 38.67
C TYR A 48 -0.98 9.31 39.16
N ALA A 49 -1.09 9.10 40.48
CA ALA A 49 -1.97 8.10 41.08
C ALA A 49 -1.79 6.67 40.51
N VAL A 50 -0.55 6.25 40.30
CA VAL A 50 -0.19 4.89 39.90
C VAL A 50 0.01 4.03 41.14
N SER A 51 -0.93 3.11 41.40
CA SER A 51 -0.78 2.12 42.46
C SER A 51 0.30 1.07 42.13
N ARG A 52 0.87 0.40 43.15
CA ARG A 52 1.93 -0.62 42.95
C ARG A 52 1.53 -1.74 41.99
N GLN A 53 0.29 -2.22 42.07
CA GLN A 53 -0.25 -3.27 41.20
C GLN A 53 -0.45 -2.82 39.74
N ASN A 54 -0.42 -1.51 39.48
CA ASN A 54 -0.57 -0.91 38.16
C ASN A 54 0.78 -0.52 37.52
N PHE A 55 1.90 -0.84 38.17
CA PHE A 55 3.24 -0.68 37.62
C PHE A 55 3.80 -2.05 37.21
N ARG A 56 4.37 -2.12 36.01
CA ARG A 56 5.03 -3.32 35.48
C ARG A 56 6.36 -2.94 34.85
N ASP A 57 7.43 -3.63 35.24
CA ASP A 57 8.71 -3.61 34.53
C ASP A 57 8.80 -4.87 33.67
N VAL A 58 8.92 -4.68 32.35
CA VAL A 58 9.00 -5.77 31.36
C VAL A 58 10.41 -5.96 30.81
N SER A 59 11.44 -5.41 31.48
CA SER A 59 12.83 -5.60 31.07
C SER A 59 13.20 -7.08 30.93
N PRO A 60 13.97 -7.49 29.89
CA PRO A 60 14.59 -6.65 28.87
C PRO A 60 13.76 -6.48 27.58
N LEU A 61 12.45 -6.74 27.58
CA LEU A 61 11.60 -6.67 26.38
C LEU A 61 11.48 -5.25 25.82
N VAL A 62 11.26 -5.10 24.52
CA VAL A 62 11.14 -3.79 23.88
C VAL A 62 9.72 -3.24 24.03
N VAL A 63 9.59 -2.01 24.52
CA VAL A 63 8.33 -1.25 24.48
C VAL A 63 8.41 -0.22 23.35
N MET A 64 7.47 -0.25 22.42
CA MET A 64 7.45 0.66 21.27
C MET A 64 6.02 1.11 20.95
N PRO A 65 5.82 2.16 20.12
CA PRO A 65 4.49 2.54 19.67
C PRO A 65 3.77 1.35 19.02
N GLY A 66 2.46 1.27 19.23
CA GLY A 66 1.62 0.38 18.45
C GLY A 66 1.73 0.67 16.95
N LEU A 67 1.77 -0.37 16.13
CA LEU A 67 1.83 -0.20 14.67
C LEU A 67 0.50 0.35 14.14
N VAL A 68 0.58 1.06 13.01
CA VAL A 68 -0.55 1.55 12.24
C VAL A 68 -0.49 0.92 10.85
N ASP A 69 -1.42 0.02 10.55
CA ASP A 69 -1.51 -0.64 9.24
C ASP A 69 -2.50 0.10 8.35
N ALA A 70 -1.98 0.78 7.33
CA ALA A 70 -2.78 1.65 6.46
C ALA A 70 -3.51 0.91 5.33
N HIS A 71 -3.32 -0.42 5.19
CA HIS A 71 -3.86 -1.17 4.07
C HIS A 71 -4.33 -2.57 4.49
N VAL A 72 -5.59 -2.66 4.93
CA VAL A 72 -6.22 -3.92 5.36
C VAL A 72 -7.58 -4.04 4.67
N HIS A 73 -7.95 -5.22 4.18
CA HIS A 73 -9.27 -5.49 3.60
C HIS A 73 -10.11 -6.27 4.62
N LEU A 74 -10.99 -5.58 5.34
CA LEU A 74 -11.97 -6.20 6.24
C LEU A 74 -13.30 -6.30 5.46
N ASN A 75 -13.60 -7.49 4.95
CA ASN A 75 -14.61 -7.74 3.92
C ASN A 75 -16.07 -7.73 4.43
N GLU A 76 -16.33 -7.06 5.55
CA GLU A 76 -17.65 -6.94 6.19
C GLU A 76 -18.20 -5.51 5.99
N PRO A 77 -19.47 -5.33 5.56
CA PRO A 77 -20.50 -6.33 5.31
C PRO A 77 -20.34 -7.06 3.97
N GLY A 78 -21.12 -8.14 3.79
CA GLY A 78 -21.32 -8.78 2.50
C GLY A 78 -20.43 -10.00 2.22
N ARG A 79 -19.13 -9.92 2.55
CA ARG A 79 -18.17 -11.04 2.43
C ARG A 79 -17.50 -11.35 3.77
N THR A 80 -18.28 -11.26 4.86
CA THR A 80 -17.80 -11.43 6.24
C THR A 80 -17.13 -12.79 6.44
N GLU A 81 -17.50 -13.82 5.68
CA GLU A 81 -16.88 -15.15 5.65
C GLU A 81 -15.44 -15.17 5.12
N TRP A 82 -15.02 -14.15 4.35
CA TRP A 82 -13.63 -13.99 3.94
C TRP A 82 -12.78 -13.46 5.08
N GLU A 83 -13.21 -12.36 5.70
CA GLU A 83 -12.67 -11.79 6.94
C GLU A 83 -13.61 -10.70 7.45
N GLY A 84 -13.85 -10.66 8.77
CA GLY A 84 -14.69 -9.65 9.40
C GLY A 84 -13.89 -8.70 10.29
N PHE A 85 -14.55 -7.68 10.83
CA PHE A 85 -13.88 -6.72 11.72
C PHE A 85 -13.31 -7.39 12.97
N ALA A 86 -14.04 -8.34 13.57
CA ALA A 86 -13.62 -9.03 14.79
C ALA A 86 -12.31 -9.80 14.59
N THR A 87 -12.30 -10.76 13.68
CA THR A 87 -11.14 -11.63 13.43
C THR A 87 -9.95 -10.87 12.86
N GLY A 88 -10.18 -9.94 11.92
CA GLY A 88 -9.11 -9.11 11.36
C GLY A 88 -8.46 -8.19 12.39
N THR A 89 -9.24 -7.51 13.25
CA THR A 89 -8.68 -6.63 14.29
C THR A 89 -8.09 -7.41 15.47
N GLN A 90 -8.58 -8.61 15.75
CA GLN A 90 -7.92 -9.53 16.68
C GLN A 90 -6.56 -9.98 16.14
N ALA A 91 -6.47 -10.35 14.87
CA ALA A 91 -5.19 -10.68 14.25
C ALA A 91 -4.21 -9.50 14.26
N ALA A 92 -4.70 -8.29 13.99
CA ALA A 92 -3.95 -7.04 14.13
C ALA A 92 -3.40 -6.87 15.56
N ALA A 93 -4.27 -6.96 16.57
CA ALA A 93 -3.89 -6.84 17.97
C ALA A 93 -2.84 -7.88 18.40
N ALA A 94 -2.95 -9.13 17.93
CA ALA A 94 -1.99 -10.19 18.24
C ALA A 94 -0.58 -9.89 17.72
N GLY A 95 -0.48 -9.05 16.68
CA GLY A 95 0.76 -8.65 16.04
C GLY A 95 1.28 -7.26 16.42
N GLY A 96 0.75 -6.64 17.48
CA GLY A 96 1.20 -5.31 17.93
C GLY A 96 0.66 -4.15 17.09
N VAL A 97 -0.29 -4.40 16.18
CA VAL A 97 -1.01 -3.36 15.46
C VAL A 97 -2.09 -2.82 16.39
N THR A 98 -2.18 -1.50 16.49
CA THR A 98 -3.15 -0.79 17.37
C THR A 98 -4.10 0.08 16.57
N THR A 99 -3.85 0.25 15.27
CA THR A 99 -4.77 0.92 14.35
C THR A 99 -4.67 0.29 12.98
N VAL A 100 -5.82 0.00 12.38
CA VAL A 100 -5.92 -0.43 10.97
C VAL A 100 -6.76 0.57 10.19
N ILE A 101 -6.45 0.77 8.92
CA ILE A 101 -7.31 1.51 8.00
C ILE A 101 -7.86 0.55 6.96
N ASP A 102 -9.17 0.37 7.01
CA ASP A 102 -9.90 -0.54 6.15
C ASP A 102 -10.06 0.02 4.73
N MET A 103 -9.80 -0.84 3.73
CA MET A 103 -9.93 -0.55 2.31
C MET A 103 -11.41 -0.54 1.88
N PRO A 104 -11.77 0.28 0.87
CA PRO A 104 -13.17 0.52 0.54
C PRO A 104 -13.83 -0.62 -0.26
N LEU A 105 -13.04 -1.56 -0.78
CA LEU A 105 -13.49 -2.63 -1.66
C LEU A 105 -13.54 -3.98 -0.94
N ASN A 106 -14.00 -4.99 -1.68
CA ASN A 106 -14.35 -6.36 -1.27
C ASN A 106 -15.56 -6.48 -0.35
N ALA A 107 -15.83 -5.50 0.52
CA ALA A 107 -17.12 -5.39 1.19
C ALA A 107 -18.25 -5.11 0.18
N ILE A 108 -19.45 -5.64 0.46
CA ILE A 108 -20.64 -5.44 -0.36
C ILE A 108 -21.73 -4.75 0.49
N PRO A 109 -22.17 -3.54 0.13
CA PRO A 109 -21.62 -2.70 -0.95
C PRO A 109 -20.26 -2.09 -0.57
N PRO A 110 -19.41 -1.71 -1.55
CA PRO A 110 -18.13 -1.05 -1.29
C PRO A 110 -18.34 0.39 -0.79
N THR A 111 -17.38 0.93 -0.04
CA THR A 111 -17.42 2.26 0.59
C THR A 111 -17.24 3.41 -0.42
N THR A 112 -18.15 3.54 -1.38
CA THR A 112 -18.10 4.52 -2.49
C THR A 112 -19.12 5.65 -2.37
N THR A 113 -20.10 5.52 -1.47
CA THR A 113 -21.12 6.54 -1.17
C THR A 113 -21.26 6.69 0.35
N VAL A 114 -21.91 7.77 0.81
CA VAL A 114 -22.20 7.97 2.24
C VAL A 114 -23.10 6.87 2.80
N GLU A 115 -24.06 6.40 2.01
CA GLU A 115 -24.95 5.29 2.39
C GLU A 115 -24.16 4.01 2.64
N ASN A 116 -23.29 3.62 1.68
CA ASN A 116 -22.45 2.44 1.82
C ASN A 116 -21.50 2.57 3.02
N PHE A 117 -20.98 3.77 3.25
CA PHE A 117 -20.10 4.02 4.38
C PHE A 117 -20.81 3.86 5.72
N ASN A 118 -22.05 4.35 5.85
CA ASN A 118 -22.84 4.13 7.07
C ASN A 118 -23.07 2.64 7.36
N LEU A 119 -23.35 1.83 6.32
CA LEU A 119 -23.47 0.38 6.48
C LEU A 119 -22.17 -0.26 6.99
N LYS A 120 -21.01 0.18 6.46
CA LYS A 120 -19.68 -0.28 6.91
C LYS A 120 -19.43 0.10 8.37
N ILE A 121 -19.72 1.34 8.75
CA ILE A 121 -19.59 1.84 10.13
C ILE A 121 -20.46 0.99 11.07
N ASP A 122 -21.72 0.75 10.71
CA ASP A 122 -22.64 -0.05 11.51
C ASP A 122 -22.18 -1.50 11.66
N ALA A 123 -21.59 -2.08 10.62
CA ALA A 123 -21.04 -3.43 10.68
C ALA A 123 -19.82 -3.52 11.62
N ALA A 124 -19.00 -2.47 11.72
CA ALA A 124 -17.80 -2.41 12.55
C ALA A 124 -18.08 -2.14 14.04
N LYS A 125 -19.15 -1.40 14.35
CA LYS A 125 -19.47 -0.95 15.73
C LYS A 125 -19.47 -2.12 16.72
N GLY A 126 -18.65 -1.99 17.76
CA GLY A 126 -18.57 -2.97 18.86
C GLY A 126 -17.88 -4.29 18.50
N LYS A 127 -17.22 -4.38 17.33
CA LYS A 127 -16.54 -5.59 16.86
C LYS A 127 -15.04 -5.40 16.61
N THR A 128 -14.43 -4.33 17.11
CA THR A 128 -13.05 -3.96 16.80
C THR A 128 -12.16 -4.05 18.03
N TRP A 129 -11.04 -4.78 17.96
CA TRP A 129 -10.06 -4.88 19.06
C TRP A 129 -8.97 -3.81 19.02
N VAL A 130 -8.82 -3.16 17.87
CA VAL A 130 -7.89 -2.05 17.61
C VAL A 130 -8.66 -0.91 16.96
N ASP A 131 -8.13 0.32 16.99
CA ASP A 131 -8.81 1.44 16.36
C ASP A 131 -8.92 1.22 14.83
N VAL A 132 -10.04 1.60 14.23
CA VAL A 132 -10.31 1.37 12.80
C VAL A 132 -10.67 2.68 12.10
N GLY A 133 -9.86 3.08 11.13
CA GLY A 133 -10.22 4.11 10.14
C GLY A 133 -10.68 3.50 8.83
N PHE A 134 -11.16 4.33 7.91
CA PHE A 134 -11.71 3.86 6.63
C PHE A 134 -11.20 4.70 5.46
N TRP A 135 -10.87 4.04 4.36
CA TRP A 135 -10.70 4.66 3.06
C TRP A 135 -12.05 4.73 2.34
N GLY A 136 -12.26 5.79 1.55
CA GLY A 136 -13.33 5.85 0.56
C GLY A 136 -12.89 5.24 -0.78
N GLY A 137 -13.83 4.83 -1.61
CA GLY A 137 -13.57 4.31 -2.95
C GLY A 137 -13.70 5.38 -4.04
N MET A 138 -12.87 5.32 -5.06
CA MET A 138 -13.04 6.03 -6.33
C MET A 138 -13.48 5.04 -7.41
N ILE A 139 -14.67 5.27 -7.95
CA ILE A 139 -15.22 4.56 -9.11
C ILE A 139 -15.73 5.58 -10.14
N PRO A 140 -15.84 5.24 -11.44
CA PRO A 140 -16.15 6.21 -12.50
C PRO A 140 -17.41 7.06 -12.27
N SER A 141 -18.39 6.54 -11.53
CA SER A 141 -19.69 7.17 -11.29
C SER A 141 -19.80 8.04 -10.03
N ASN A 142 -18.82 8.05 -9.12
CA ASN A 142 -19.01 8.61 -7.76
C ASN A 142 -18.26 9.93 -7.46
N LEU A 143 -17.90 10.72 -8.49
CA LEU A 143 -17.19 12.00 -8.28
C LEU A 143 -17.91 12.95 -7.31
N ASN A 144 -19.24 12.88 -7.23
CA ASN A 144 -20.03 13.75 -6.36
C ASN A 144 -20.03 13.30 -4.90
N ASP A 145 -19.67 12.05 -4.62
CA ASP A 145 -19.62 11.46 -3.28
C ASP A 145 -18.31 11.73 -2.54
N LEU A 146 -17.24 12.15 -3.25
CA LEU A 146 -15.92 12.36 -2.66
C LEU A 146 -15.95 13.39 -1.51
N LYS A 147 -16.48 14.60 -1.74
CA LYS A 147 -16.55 15.62 -0.68
C LYS A 147 -17.46 15.20 0.49
N PRO A 148 -18.67 14.66 0.26
CA PRO A 148 -19.49 14.08 1.33
C PRO A 148 -18.74 13.04 2.18
N LEU A 149 -18.00 12.12 1.55
CA LEU A 149 -17.23 11.10 2.27
C LEU A 149 -16.09 11.71 3.10
N ILE A 150 -15.40 12.74 2.61
CA ILE A 150 -14.39 13.49 3.40
C ILE A 150 -15.01 14.04 4.68
N ARG A 151 -16.21 14.64 4.59
CA ARG A 151 -16.92 15.19 5.75
C ARG A 151 -17.36 14.12 6.75
N MET A 152 -17.62 12.90 6.26
CA MET A 152 -17.94 11.74 7.09
C MET A 152 -16.71 11.15 7.80
N GLY A 153 -15.50 11.59 7.46
CA GLY A 153 -14.26 11.19 8.15
C GLY A 153 -13.45 10.09 7.46
N VAL A 154 -13.71 9.77 6.19
CA VAL A 154 -12.80 8.87 5.45
C VAL A 154 -11.40 9.49 5.39
N ARG A 155 -10.37 8.65 5.47
CA ARG A 155 -8.98 9.13 5.55
C ARG A 155 -8.42 9.53 4.19
N GLY A 156 -9.09 9.22 3.09
CA GLY A 156 -8.66 9.44 1.71
C GLY A 156 -9.42 8.51 0.77
N PHE A 157 -8.94 8.36 -0.47
CA PHE A 157 -9.64 7.54 -1.47
C PHE A 157 -8.73 6.59 -2.22
N LYS A 158 -9.16 5.33 -2.36
CA LYS A 158 -8.50 4.29 -3.15
C LYS A 158 -9.22 4.08 -4.47
N GLY A 159 -8.48 3.98 -5.57
CA GLY A 159 -8.97 3.57 -6.89
C GLY A 159 -8.05 2.55 -7.56
N PHE A 160 -8.55 1.86 -8.58
CA PHE A 160 -7.78 0.92 -9.40
C PHE A 160 -7.57 1.48 -10.81
N MET A 161 -6.37 1.31 -11.38
CA MET A 161 -6.08 1.68 -12.78
C MET A 161 -6.11 0.49 -13.75
N ILE A 162 -6.37 -0.70 -13.21
CA ILE A 162 -6.66 -1.94 -13.93
C ILE A 162 -7.95 -2.52 -13.36
N ASP A 163 -8.56 -3.47 -14.07
CA ASP A 163 -9.75 -4.14 -13.57
C ASP A 163 -9.47 -4.81 -12.21
N SER A 164 -10.28 -4.50 -11.20
CA SER A 164 -10.13 -5.04 -9.85
C SER A 164 -10.53 -6.51 -9.76
N GLY A 165 -11.27 -7.02 -10.76
CA GLY A 165 -11.89 -8.34 -10.78
C GLY A 165 -13.18 -8.46 -9.96
N VAL A 166 -13.71 -7.33 -9.46
CA VAL A 166 -15.07 -7.24 -8.90
C VAL A 166 -15.86 -6.10 -9.55
N ASP A 167 -17.09 -6.39 -9.98
CA ASP A 167 -17.91 -5.47 -10.77
C ASP A 167 -18.34 -4.23 -9.98
N GLU A 168 -18.50 -4.38 -8.66
CA GLU A 168 -18.87 -3.29 -7.75
C GLU A 168 -17.76 -2.23 -7.57
N PHE A 169 -16.52 -2.52 -8.00
CA PHE A 169 -15.37 -1.62 -7.87
C PHE A 169 -14.56 -1.47 -9.17
N PRO A 170 -15.15 -0.88 -10.22
CA PRO A 170 -14.54 -0.77 -11.54
C PRO A 170 -13.33 0.17 -11.58
N ALA A 171 -12.43 -0.09 -12.53
CA ALA A 171 -11.23 0.71 -12.76
C ALA A 171 -11.55 2.17 -13.14
N ILE A 172 -10.71 3.10 -12.69
CA ILE A 172 -10.75 4.52 -13.03
C ILE A 172 -9.69 4.87 -14.08
N SER A 173 -9.97 5.88 -14.90
CA SER A 173 -9.04 6.35 -15.92
C SER A 173 -8.21 7.55 -15.45
N PRO A 174 -7.09 7.89 -16.12
CA PRO A 174 -6.35 9.13 -15.85
C PRO A 174 -7.23 10.40 -15.95
N GLN A 175 -8.23 10.42 -16.85
CA GLN A 175 -9.18 11.53 -16.93
C GLN A 175 -10.07 11.63 -15.69
N TYR A 176 -10.46 10.49 -15.12
CA TYR A 176 -11.17 10.47 -13.83
C TYR A 176 -10.26 11.02 -12.72
N ILE A 177 -8.99 10.59 -12.65
CA ILE A 177 -8.02 11.07 -11.64
C ILE A 177 -7.94 12.61 -11.67
N MET A 178 -7.80 13.20 -12.86
CA MET A 178 -7.79 14.65 -13.04
C MET A 178 -9.07 15.34 -12.53
N LYS A 179 -10.24 14.76 -12.81
CA LYS A 179 -11.53 15.27 -12.32
C LYS A 179 -11.65 15.14 -10.81
N ALA A 180 -11.22 14.02 -10.23
CA ALA A 180 -11.22 13.78 -8.79
C ALA A 180 -10.29 14.75 -8.07
N MET A 181 -9.07 14.96 -8.57
CA MET A 181 -8.12 15.95 -8.05
C MET A 181 -8.73 17.36 -8.06
N LYS A 182 -9.39 17.77 -9.17
CA LYS A 182 -10.09 19.06 -9.22
C LYS A 182 -11.23 19.13 -8.21
N LYS A 183 -11.98 18.04 -8.03
CA LYS A 183 -13.11 17.96 -7.09
C LYS A 183 -12.64 18.13 -5.65
N VAL A 184 -11.56 17.47 -5.24
CA VAL A 184 -11.08 17.47 -3.84
C VAL A 184 -10.03 18.54 -3.55
N GLN A 185 -9.72 19.40 -4.52
CA GLN A 185 -8.75 20.48 -4.32
C GLN A 185 -9.16 21.37 -3.13
N GLY A 186 -8.21 21.59 -2.22
CA GLY A 186 -8.41 22.37 -1.00
C GLY A 186 -8.96 21.55 0.20
N GLU A 187 -9.36 20.30 -0.02
CA GLU A 187 -9.75 19.39 1.07
C GLU A 187 -8.51 18.69 1.64
N GLN A 188 -8.51 18.42 2.95
CA GLN A 188 -7.48 17.59 3.59
C GLN A 188 -7.71 16.12 3.25
N THR A 189 -7.12 15.65 2.14
CA THR A 189 -7.30 14.28 1.66
C THR A 189 -6.11 13.80 0.85
N VAL A 190 -6.10 12.50 0.53
CA VAL A 190 -5.10 11.83 -0.32
C VAL A 190 -5.83 10.90 -1.29
N LEU A 191 -5.38 10.86 -2.54
CA LEU A 191 -5.87 9.91 -3.55
C LEU A 191 -4.82 8.83 -3.77
N MET A 192 -5.22 7.57 -3.70
CA MET A 192 -4.31 6.43 -3.78
C MET A 192 -4.74 5.40 -4.81
N PHE A 193 -3.76 4.72 -5.39
CA PHE A 193 -3.98 3.95 -6.61
C PHE A 193 -3.33 2.57 -6.54
N HIS A 194 -4.13 1.53 -6.82
CA HIS A 194 -3.57 0.30 -7.36
C HIS A 194 -3.06 0.62 -8.76
N ALA A 195 -1.76 0.85 -8.85
CA ALA A 195 -1.11 1.37 -10.05
C ALA A 195 -0.59 0.21 -10.91
N GLU A 196 -1.48 -0.55 -11.53
CA GLU A 196 -1.17 -1.40 -12.70
C GLU A 196 -2.00 -0.88 -13.87
N MET A 197 -1.43 -0.84 -15.09
CA MET A 197 -2.14 -0.41 -16.30
C MET A 197 -1.44 -0.98 -17.54
N GLN A 198 -2.19 -1.58 -18.47
CA GLN A 198 -1.63 -2.01 -19.74
C GLN A 198 -1.16 -0.79 -20.58
N PRO A 199 0.02 -0.86 -21.23
CA PRO A 199 0.44 0.19 -22.15
C PRO A 199 -0.48 0.31 -23.39
N HIS A 200 -1.10 1.47 -23.61
CA HIS A 200 -1.84 1.75 -24.86
C HIS A 200 -0.96 2.28 -26.00
N LYS A 201 -1.36 2.02 -27.26
CA LYS A 201 -0.64 2.48 -28.48
C LYS A 201 -0.51 4.02 -28.59
N SER A 202 -1.40 4.79 -27.97
CA SER A 202 -1.42 6.26 -27.99
C SER A 202 -0.34 6.91 -27.10
N HIS A 203 0.31 6.18 -26.20
CA HIS A 203 1.39 6.71 -25.34
C HIS A 203 2.76 6.84 -26.06
N LEU A 204 2.76 6.75 -27.40
CA LEU A 204 3.93 6.96 -28.27
C LEU A 204 4.05 8.39 -28.84
N LEU A 205 3.16 9.32 -28.45
CA LEU A 205 3.17 10.69 -28.97
C LEU A 205 4.47 11.44 -28.59
N PRO A 206 5.15 12.07 -29.57
CA PRO A 206 6.43 12.73 -29.36
C PRO A 206 6.24 14.08 -28.65
N VAL A 207 6.87 14.25 -27.49
CA VAL A 207 7.20 15.58 -26.96
C VAL A 207 8.59 15.91 -27.49
N THR A 208 8.71 16.91 -28.35
CA THR A 208 10.00 17.40 -28.86
C THR A 208 10.66 18.33 -27.85
N VAL A 209 11.98 18.22 -27.73
CA VAL A 209 12.85 19.13 -26.97
C VAL A 209 13.61 19.93 -28.01
N GLU A 210 13.37 21.23 -28.11
CA GLU A 210 14.25 22.11 -28.88
C GLU A 210 15.43 22.52 -27.99
N GLN A 211 16.65 22.26 -28.45
CA GLN A 211 17.88 22.70 -27.81
C GLN A 211 18.37 23.98 -28.49
N TYR A 212 18.45 25.07 -27.75
CA TYR A 212 19.24 26.25 -28.11
C TYR A 212 20.38 26.44 -27.12
N GLY A 213 21.55 25.88 -27.43
CA GLY A 213 22.82 26.17 -26.72
C GLY A 213 22.84 25.84 -25.22
N ASN A 214 23.73 26.51 -24.48
CA ASN A 214 24.06 26.26 -23.06
C ASN A 214 23.05 26.89 -22.06
N GLN A 215 21.75 26.76 -22.28
CA GLN A 215 20.73 27.15 -21.29
C GLN A 215 19.75 26.02 -20.95
N THR A 216 19.15 26.11 -19.76
CA THR A 216 18.20 25.15 -19.19
C THR A 216 17.04 24.84 -20.17
N PRO A 217 16.75 23.56 -20.46
CA PRO A 217 15.71 23.19 -21.42
C PRO A 217 14.31 23.65 -20.97
N THR A 218 13.59 24.34 -21.84
CA THR A 218 12.19 24.73 -21.62
C THR A 218 11.24 23.79 -22.36
N LEU A 219 10.12 23.44 -21.71
CA LEU A 219 9.05 22.64 -22.29
C LEU A 219 8.13 23.55 -23.10
N VAL A 220 7.97 23.29 -24.41
CA VAL A 220 6.97 23.95 -25.25
C VAL A 220 5.88 22.94 -25.66
N PRO A 221 4.58 23.30 -25.59
CA PRO A 221 3.51 22.52 -26.20
C PRO A 221 3.73 22.41 -27.71
N ASN A 222 3.48 21.25 -28.29
CA ASN A 222 3.54 21.06 -29.74
C ASN A 222 2.31 21.72 -30.40
N GLU A 223 2.43 22.97 -30.84
CA GLU A 223 1.43 23.58 -31.71
C GLU A 223 1.62 23.09 -33.14
N SER A 224 0.88 22.04 -33.50
CA SER A 224 0.48 21.81 -34.89
C SER A 224 -0.88 21.12 -34.96
N HIS A 225 -1.89 21.98 -35.08
CA HIS A 225 -3.23 21.77 -35.65
C HIS A 225 -4.01 20.48 -35.33
N ALA A 226 -4.88 20.59 -34.33
CA ALA A 226 -6.25 20.11 -34.47
C ALA A 226 -7.19 21.29 -34.22
N HIS A 227 -7.79 21.81 -35.28
CA HIS A 227 -8.91 22.73 -35.19
C HIS A 227 -10.01 22.11 -34.31
N PHE A 228 -10.30 22.75 -33.20
CA PHE A 228 -11.58 22.59 -32.51
C PHE A 228 -12.13 23.99 -32.31
N THR A 229 -13.09 24.36 -33.16
CA THR A 229 -13.88 25.58 -33.02
C THR A 229 -14.69 25.46 -31.73
N LEU A 230 -14.40 26.34 -30.77
CA LEU A 230 -15.33 26.65 -29.69
C LEU A 230 -16.27 27.73 -30.25
N ASP A 231 -17.56 27.41 -30.31
CA ASP A 231 -18.59 28.40 -30.58
C ASP A 231 -18.53 29.49 -29.50
N GLU A 232 -18.37 30.72 -29.97
CA GLU A 232 -18.55 31.96 -29.22
C GLU A 232 -20.03 32.14 -28.91
N ASP A 233 -20.36 32.39 -27.65
CA ASP A 233 -21.43 33.31 -27.24
C ASP A 233 -21.53 33.32 -25.71
N ILE A 234 -20.73 34.15 -25.04
CA ILE A 234 -21.18 34.90 -23.85
C ILE A 234 -20.46 36.26 -23.89
N THR A 235 -21.21 37.28 -24.25
CA THR A 235 -20.84 38.69 -24.27
C THR A 235 -20.57 39.25 -22.88
N GLU A 236 -19.70 40.25 -22.89
CA GLU A 236 -19.26 41.15 -21.83
C GLU A 236 -20.41 41.72 -20.97
N ASP A 237 -20.09 42.03 -19.71
CA ASP A 237 -20.26 43.40 -19.21
C ASP A 237 -19.27 43.69 -18.07
N SER A 238 -18.61 44.83 -18.22
CA SER A 238 -17.65 45.48 -17.34
C SER A 238 -18.31 46.19 -16.15
N GLU A 239 -17.59 46.38 -15.05
CA GLU A 239 -17.19 47.73 -14.59
C GLU A 239 -16.30 47.67 -13.31
N SER A 240 -15.44 48.68 -13.24
CA SER A 240 -14.30 48.97 -12.37
C SER A 240 -14.66 49.46 -10.96
N ASP A 241 -13.73 49.34 -9.98
CA ASP A 241 -13.01 50.51 -9.44
C ASP A 241 -11.84 50.20 -8.51
N ASN A 242 -10.89 51.14 -8.48
CA ASN A 242 -9.58 51.16 -7.82
C ASN A 242 -9.61 51.41 -6.31
N SER A 243 -8.53 51.03 -5.60
CA SER A 243 -7.65 52.01 -4.92
C SER A 243 -6.48 51.35 -4.18
N ASP A 244 -5.31 51.95 -4.38
CA ASP A 244 -3.99 51.68 -3.81
C ASP A 244 -3.91 51.66 -2.27
N ASN A 245 -2.89 50.97 -1.75
CA ASN A 245 -1.96 51.58 -0.79
C ASN A 245 -0.62 50.80 -0.72
N ASP A 246 0.44 51.60 -0.86
CA ASP A 246 1.86 51.33 -0.82
C ASP A 246 2.39 51.50 0.62
N VAL A 247 3.20 50.58 1.16
CA VAL A 247 4.26 50.85 2.16
C VAL A 247 5.33 49.73 2.13
N THR A 248 6.57 50.21 2.18
CA THR A 248 7.93 49.64 2.03
C THR A 248 8.50 48.77 3.18
N ASP A 249 9.40 47.85 2.79
CA ASP A 249 10.66 47.32 3.38
C ASP A 249 10.89 47.23 4.91
N GLU A 250 11.24 46.03 5.41
CA GLU A 250 12.64 45.59 5.67
C GLU A 250 12.73 44.14 6.23
N PRO A 251 13.90 43.45 6.11
CA PRO A 251 14.03 41.99 6.19
C PRO A 251 14.38 41.47 7.59
N PHE A 252 13.87 40.29 7.95
CA PHE A 252 14.27 39.56 9.16
C PHE A 252 15.26 38.45 8.83
N ALA A 253 16.30 38.42 9.66
CA ALA A 253 17.57 37.71 9.52
C ALA A 253 17.48 36.18 9.60
N ASP A 254 18.45 35.57 8.92
CA ASP A 254 18.84 34.17 8.94
C ASP A 254 19.19 33.67 10.34
N ASP A 255 18.69 32.48 10.68
CA ASP A 255 19.34 31.56 11.60
C ASP A 255 19.46 30.20 10.86
N GLU A 256 20.58 30.02 10.17
CA GLU A 256 20.99 28.75 9.57
C GLU A 256 21.37 27.76 10.69
N ILE A 257 20.65 26.64 10.76
CA ILE A 257 21.13 25.42 11.42
C ILE A 257 21.68 24.53 10.30
N GLU A 258 22.99 24.59 10.08
CA GLU A 258 23.72 23.62 9.27
C GLU A 258 23.67 22.24 9.96
N GLU A 259 22.83 21.33 9.46
CA GLU A 259 23.02 19.90 9.70
C GLU A 259 24.13 19.40 8.77
N GLU A 260 25.32 19.16 9.31
CA GLU A 260 26.43 18.48 8.64
C GLU A 260 25.98 17.14 8.08
N ILE A 261 25.83 17.08 6.74
CA ILE A 261 25.69 15.83 6.00
C ILE A 261 27.06 15.14 6.03
N ALA A 262 27.15 14.03 6.75
CA ALA A 262 28.36 13.22 6.82
C ALA A 262 28.84 12.80 5.39
N PRO A 263 30.13 12.95 5.07
CA PRO A 263 30.67 12.61 3.77
C PRO A 263 30.99 11.11 3.73
N ASP A 264 30.05 10.32 3.20
CA ASP A 264 30.32 8.98 2.66
C ASP A 264 29.31 8.74 1.52
N VAL A 265 29.50 9.46 0.42
CA VAL A 265 28.78 9.26 -0.85
C VAL A 265 29.76 8.66 -1.84
N GLU A 266 30.05 7.37 -1.69
CA GLU A 266 30.70 6.58 -2.73
C GLU A 266 29.68 5.64 -3.42
N ALA A 267 29.51 5.86 -4.72
CA ALA A 267 29.01 4.96 -5.76
C ALA A 267 27.60 4.33 -5.60
N LEU A 268 26.56 5.13 -5.88
CA LEU A 268 25.19 4.65 -6.11
C LEU A 268 24.96 4.29 -7.59
N ASP A 269 25.47 3.14 -8.04
CA ASP A 269 24.96 2.49 -9.26
C ASP A 269 23.56 1.92 -8.97
N LEU A 270 22.53 2.68 -9.35
CA LEU A 270 21.12 2.34 -9.16
C LEU A 270 20.62 1.24 -10.11
N GLY A 271 21.51 0.55 -10.83
CA GLY A 271 21.15 -0.63 -11.61
C GLY A 271 20.12 -0.34 -12.71
N MET A 272 20.08 0.90 -13.23
CA MET A 272 19.28 1.22 -14.41
C MET A 272 19.88 0.47 -15.60
N SER A 273 19.31 -0.69 -15.94
CA SER A 273 19.76 -1.38 -17.15
C SER A 273 19.47 -0.50 -18.36
N ALA A 274 20.38 -0.44 -19.34
CA ALA A 274 20.11 0.20 -20.64
C ALA A 274 18.83 -0.33 -21.31
N SER A 275 18.42 -1.56 -20.95
CA SER A 275 17.16 -2.17 -21.38
C SER A 275 15.91 -1.49 -20.81
N PHE A 276 15.98 -0.85 -19.62
CA PHE A 276 14.86 -0.13 -19.00
C PHE A 276 14.60 1.20 -19.71
N ILE A 277 15.65 1.98 -19.98
CA ILE A 277 15.55 3.24 -20.74
C ILE A 277 14.97 2.98 -22.14
N ASN A 278 15.32 1.86 -22.77
CA ASN A 278 14.81 1.50 -24.09
C ASN A 278 13.36 0.95 -24.10
N ARG A 279 12.82 0.52 -22.96
CA ARG A 279 11.49 -0.11 -22.84
C ARG A 279 10.47 0.77 -22.12
N ALA A 280 10.90 1.79 -21.39
CA ALA A 280 10.01 2.70 -20.68
C ALA A 280 9.20 3.58 -21.64
N PRO A 281 7.95 3.97 -21.30
CA PRO A 281 7.16 4.91 -22.09
C PRO A 281 7.92 6.23 -22.31
N LYS A 282 7.80 6.86 -23.48
CA LYS A 282 8.54 8.10 -23.82
C LYS A 282 8.45 9.21 -22.74
N PRO A 283 7.31 9.43 -22.06
CA PRO A 283 7.24 10.39 -20.94
C PRO A 283 8.21 10.05 -19.79
N VAL A 284 8.39 8.77 -19.47
CA VAL A 284 9.33 8.26 -18.47
C VAL A 284 10.77 8.45 -18.93
N VAL A 285 11.07 8.11 -20.18
CA VAL A 285 12.40 8.31 -20.79
C VAL A 285 12.77 9.80 -20.78
N ASN A 286 11.83 10.70 -21.08
CA ASN A 286 12.03 12.14 -21.03
C ASN A 286 12.19 12.68 -19.60
N LEU A 287 11.51 12.07 -18.62
CA LEU A 287 11.65 12.41 -17.20
C LEU A 287 13.04 12.05 -16.67
N LEU A 288 13.56 10.88 -17.08
CA LEU A 288 14.84 10.29 -16.67
C LEU A 288 16.04 10.94 -17.39
N ASN A 289 15.90 11.25 -18.68
CA ASN A 289 16.97 11.89 -19.48
C ASN A 289 17.30 13.33 -19.04
N ARG A 290 16.46 13.97 -18.21
CA ARG A 290 16.70 15.30 -17.62
C ARG A 290 17.58 15.26 -16.37
N HIS A 291 17.98 14.08 -15.90
CA HIS A 291 18.93 13.87 -14.82
C HIS A 291 20.06 12.96 -15.33
N LYS A 292 20.94 13.52 -16.18
CA LYS A 292 22.27 12.93 -16.36
C LYS A 292 23.15 13.38 -15.19
N PRO A 293 23.85 12.47 -14.49
CA PRO A 293 24.96 12.86 -13.62
C PRO A 293 26.06 13.54 -14.45
N SER A 294 26.87 14.42 -13.83
CA SER A 294 28.04 15.01 -14.48
C SER A 294 29.07 13.93 -14.85
N GLU A 295 29.81 14.15 -15.95
CA GLU A 295 30.71 13.18 -16.62
C GLU A 295 31.99 12.78 -15.84
N THR A 296 32.01 12.84 -14.50
CA THR A 296 33.19 12.46 -13.70
C THR A 296 33.09 11.11 -12.98
N ASP A 297 31.98 10.38 -13.07
CA ASP A 297 31.75 9.16 -12.28
C ASP A 297 31.65 7.90 -13.16
N VAL A 298 32.72 7.54 -13.87
CA VAL A 298 32.81 6.25 -14.57
C VAL A 298 34.10 5.53 -14.18
N GLU A 299 34.07 4.78 -13.08
CA GLU A 299 35.00 3.67 -12.88
C GLU A 299 34.28 2.33 -13.15
N GLU A 300 34.97 1.48 -13.92
CA GLU A 300 34.48 0.20 -14.43
C GLU A 300 34.13 -0.78 -13.31
N TYR A 301 32.84 -1.02 -13.09
CA TYR A 301 32.39 -2.23 -12.39
C TYR A 301 32.38 -3.41 -13.36
N GLN A 302 33.41 -4.26 -13.26
CA GLN A 302 33.42 -5.60 -13.84
C GLN A 302 32.41 -6.48 -13.07
N PRO A 303 31.34 -6.99 -13.70
CA PRO A 303 30.28 -7.73 -13.01
C PRO A 303 30.81 -9.09 -12.55
N THR A 304 30.98 -9.25 -11.24
CA THR A 304 31.21 -10.56 -10.64
C THR A 304 29.91 -11.36 -10.63
N SER A 305 29.88 -12.39 -11.48
CA SER A 305 28.88 -13.46 -11.66
C SER A 305 27.47 -13.08 -12.16
N ARG A 306 27.09 -13.72 -13.28
CA ARG A 306 25.83 -13.58 -14.04
C ARG A 306 24.60 -14.27 -13.41
N THR A 307 24.56 -14.48 -12.11
CA THR A 307 23.50 -15.31 -11.48
C THR A 307 22.56 -14.45 -10.63
N ASN A 308 21.26 -14.48 -10.95
CA ASN A 308 20.09 -14.03 -10.15
C ASN A 308 19.31 -12.75 -10.55
N ARG A 309 19.32 -12.31 -11.82
CA ARG A 309 18.40 -11.23 -12.28
C ARG A 309 17.12 -11.70 -12.97
N PHE A 310 17.00 -12.99 -13.28
CA PHE A 310 15.85 -13.54 -13.99
C PHE A 310 15.37 -14.79 -13.27
N ILE A 311 14.05 -14.95 -13.15
CA ILE A 311 13.48 -16.29 -12.96
C ILE A 311 13.88 -17.09 -14.20
N ASP A 312 14.31 -18.33 -13.99
CA ASP A 312 14.50 -19.25 -15.10
C ASP A 312 13.14 -19.53 -15.76
N ASN A 313 12.82 -18.70 -16.76
CA ASN A 313 11.67 -18.86 -17.63
C ASN A 313 11.95 -19.93 -18.69
N GLY A 314 12.82 -20.92 -18.44
CA GLY A 314 13.22 -21.94 -19.42
C GLY A 314 12.08 -22.73 -20.07
N HIS A 315 10.85 -22.59 -19.59
CA HIS A 315 9.61 -23.14 -20.15
C HIS A 315 8.75 -22.14 -20.95
N LEU A 316 9.04 -20.83 -20.94
CA LEU A 316 8.31 -19.81 -21.72
C LEU A 316 9.21 -19.18 -22.79
N THR A 317 8.68 -19.05 -24.01
CA THR A 317 9.30 -18.27 -25.08
C THR A 317 9.06 -16.77 -24.88
N GLU A 318 9.86 -15.91 -25.53
CA GLU A 318 9.60 -14.46 -25.53
C GLU A 318 8.22 -14.10 -26.13
N GLN A 319 7.75 -14.88 -27.11
CA GLN A 319 6.43 -14.69 -27.72
C GLN A 319 5.33 -15.01 -26.73
N GLN A 320 5.45 -16.11 -25.99
CA GLN A 320 4.55 -16.49 -24.90
C GLN A 320 4.48 -15.43 -23.81
N ILE A 321 5.62 -14.89 -23.36
CA ILE A 321 5.65 -13.82 -22.36
C ILE A 321 4.88 -12.58 -22.86
N LYS A 322 5.11 -12.18 -24.12
CA LYS A 322 4.40 -11.04 -24.73
C LYS A 322 2.90 -11.31 -24.91
N ALA A 323 2.51 -12.54 -25.22
CA ALA A 323 1.12 -12.95 -25.37
C ALA A 323 0.39 -12.96 -24.01
N LEU A 324 1.03 -13.50 -22.98
CA LEU A 324 0.51 -13.52 -21.60
C LEU A 324 0.20 -12.11 -21.11
N ALA A 325 1.17 -11.19 -21.26
CA ALA A 325 1.03 -9.80 -20.83
C ALA A 325 -0.01 -8.98 -21.61
N LYS A 326 -0.46 -9.44 -22.79
CA LYS A 326 -1.44 -8.73 -23.62
C LYS A 326 -2.85 -9.31 -23.52
N SER A 327 -2.98 -10.50 -22.95
CA SER A 327 -4.25 -11.20 -22.91
C SER A 327 -5.29 -10.41 -22.11
N PRO A 328 -6.47 -10.12 -22.68
CA PRO A 328 -7.52 -9.42 -21.95
C PRO A 328 -8.12 -10.25 -20.81
N TYR A 329 -7.92 -11.58 -20.83
CA TYR A 329 -8.44 -12.52 -19.83
C TYR A 329 -7.52 -12.68 -18.60
N LEU A 330 -6.26 -12.27 -18.70
CA LEU A 330 -5.23 -12.52 -17.67
C LEU A 330 -4.77 -11.25 -16.95
N GLN A 331 -5.28 -10.07 -17.34
CA GLN A 331 -4.80 -8.77 -16.88
C GLN A 331 -5.45 -8.29 -15.57
N ALA A 332 -6.69 -8.70 -15.28
CA ALA A 332 -7.44 -8.22 -14.11
C ALA A 332 -6.74 -8.62 -12.81
N SER A 333 -6.78 -7.76 -11.79
CA SER A 333 -6.25 -8.04 -10.44
C SER A 333 -6.81 -9.34 -9.89
N GLU A 334 -8.12 -9.54 -10.01
CA GLU A 334 -8.77 -10.78 -9.61
C GLU A 334 -9.42 -11.50 -10.81
N PRO A 335 -9.58 -12.83 -10.75
CA PRO A 335 -10.13 -13.61 -11.86
C PRO A 335 -11.55 -13.14 -12.20
N GLN A 336 -11.79 -12.81 -13.47
CA GLN A 336 -13.12 -12.43 -13.99
C GLN A 336 -13.88 -13.57 -14.63
N PHE A 337 -13.19 -14.67 -14.92
CA PHE A 337 -13.73 -15.79 -15.68
C PHE A 337 -13.50 -17.10 -14.92
N GLY A 338 -14.25 -18.13 -15.29
CA GLY A 338 -14.16 -19.44 -14.67
C GLY A 338 -14.96 -19.57 -13.37
N ARG A 339 -14.83 -20.74 -12.75
CA ARG A 339 -15.65 -21.15 -11.59
C ARG A 339 -15.40 -20.27 -10.35
N LEU A 340 -14.14 -19.96 -10.07
CA LEU A 340 -13.73 -19.24 -8.85
C LEU A 340 -14.18 -17.77 -8.87
N ALA A 341 -14.16 -17.11 -10.04
CA ALA A 341 -14.73 -15.77 -10.21
C ALA A 341 -16.21 -15.69 -9.81
N ARG A 342 -17.01 -16.69 -10.22
CA ARG A 342 -18.44 -16.77 -9.88
C ARG A 342 -18.71 -17.11 -8.42
N LEU A 343 -17.84 -17.91 -7.80
CA LEU A 343 -17.90 -18.15 -6.34
C LEU A 343 -17.67 -16.85 -5.57
N ALA A 344 -16.74 -16.00 -6.04
CA ALA A 344 -16.46 -14.71 -5.42
C ALA A 344 -17.55 -13.65 -5.69
N ASN A 345 -18.25 -13.76 -6.82
CA ASN A 345 -19.36 -12.87 -7.19
C ASN A 345 -20.60 -13.68 -7.68
N PRO A 346 -21.50 -14.07 -6.78
CA PRO A 346 -22.69 -14.86 -7.15
C PRO A 346 -23.69 -14.12 -8.06
N ASN A 347 -23.63 -12.78 -8.13
CA ASN A 347 -24.51 -11.95 -8.95
C ASN A 347 -23.96 -11.67 -10.36
N HIS A 348 -22.74 -12.16 -10.67
CA HIS A 348 -22.01 -11.93 -11.92
C HIS A 348 -22.85 -12.26 -13.19
N GLU A 349 -23.84 -13.16 -13.11
CA GLU A 349 -24.69 -13.55 -14.24
C GLU A 349 -26.01 -12.75 -14.36
N ARG A 350 -26.56 -12.20 -13.26
CA ARG A 350 -27.81 -11.40 -13.36
C ARG A 350 -27.57 -10.11 -14.14
N GLU A 351 -26.37 -9.54 -14.04
CA GLU A 351 -26.00 -8.32 -14.77
C GLU A 351 -25.30 -8.59 -16.11
N ALA A 352 -24.64 -9.75 -16.31
CA ALA A 352 -24.05 -10.11 -17.62
C ALA A 352 -25.07 -10.36 -18.74
N SER A 353 -26.35 -10.56 -18.38
CA SER A 353 -27.48 -10.56 -19.34
C SER A 353 -27.82 -9.16 -19.89
N MET A 354 -27.26 -8.10 -19.28
CA MET A 354 -27.42 -6.72 -19.70
C MET A 354 -26.05 -6.19 -20.15
N ASP A 355 -25.98 -5.78 -21.41
CA ASP A 355 -24.81 -5.35 -22.19
C ASP A 355 -24.03 -4.11 -21.64
N LYS A 356 -23.92 -3.92 -20.32
CA LYS A 356 -23.52 -2.65 -19.68
C LYS A 356 -22.20 -2.67 -18.88
N PHE A 357 -21.61 -3.82 -18.58
CA PHE A 357 -20.43 -3.88 -17.68
C PHE A 357 -19.30 -4.80 -18.16
N ARG A 358 -19.21 -5.07 -19.47
CA ARG A 358 -18.04 -5.77 -20.01
C ARG A 358 -16.87 -4.81 -20.15
N SER A 359 -15.68 -5.28 -19.78
CA SER A 359 -14.41 -4.64 -20.18
C SER A 359 -14.49 -4.30 -21.68
N PRO A 360 -14.15 -3.07 -22.10
CA PRO A 360 -14.25 -2.65 -23.52
C PRO A 360 -13.36 -3.47 -24.48
N LEU A 361 -12.56 -4.40 -23.94
CA LEU A 361 -11.65 -5.28 -24.67
C LEU A 361 -12.15 -6.73 -24.76
N ALA A 362 -13.20 -7.12 -24.04
CA ALA A 362 -13.73 -8.49 -24.08
C ALA A 362 -14.84 -8.63 -25.14
N LYS A 363 -14.76 -9.66 -25.99
CA LYS A 363 -15.85 -9.96 -26.95
C LYS A 363 -17.12 -10.39 -26.19
N PRO A 364 -18.31 -10.06 -26.72
CA PRO A 364 -19.56 -10.67 -26.24
C PRO A 364 -19.49 -12.19 -26.35
N LEU A 365 -19.52 -12.89 -25.23
CA LEU A 365 -19.75 -14.34 -25.21
C LEU A 365 -21.25 -14.58 -25.49
N ASP A 366 -21.55 -15.54 -26.35
CA ASP A 366 -22.92 -15.95 -26.72
C ASP A 366 -23.42 -16.96 -25.66
N PHE A 367 -24.46 -16.60 -24.89
CA PHE A 367 -24.85 -17.34 -23.68
C PHE A 367 -26.18 -18.08 -23.87
N ASP A 368 -26.14 -19.41 -23.98
CA ASP A 368 -27.31 -20.29 -23.83
C ASP A 368 -27.31 -20.95 -22.44
N SER A 369 -28.37 -20.69 -21.67
CA SER A 369 -28.41 -20.73 -20.21
C SER A 369 -28.55 -22.12 -19.55
N GLY A 370 -28.64 -23.21 -20.31
CA GLY A 370 -28.96 -24.55 -19.76
C GLY A 370 -27.80 -25.54 -19.58
N LYS A 371 -26.69 -25.39 -20.33
CA LYS A 371 -25.55 -26.33 -20.34
C LYS A 371 -24.22 -25.70 -19.86
N PHE A 372 -24.29 -24.48 -19.35
CA PHE A 372 -23.16 -23.57 -19.25
C PHE A 372 -22.36 -23.66 -17.95
N LEU A 373 -22.99 -24.13 -16.85
CA LEU A 373 -22.34 -24.22 -15.54
C LEU A 373 -21.18 -25.23 -15.51
N GLU A 374 -21.16 -26.20 -16.42
CA GLU A 374 -20.11 -27.23 -16.53
C GLU A 374 -19.02 -26.92 -17.57
N ASN A 375 -19.22 -25.96 -18.49
CA ASN A 375 -18.38 -25.78 -19.69
C ASN A 375 -17.83 -24.35 -19.89
N LEU A 376 -17.63 -23.58 -18.82
CA LEU A 376 -16.91 -22.30 -18.92
C LEU A 376 -15.41 -22.51 -18.68
N ASP A 377 -14.64 -22.26 -19.73
CA ASP A 377 -13.19 -22.42 -19.76
C ASP A 377 -12.48 -21.52 -18.72
N GLU A 378 -11.40 -22.05 -18.12
CA GLU A 378 -10.52 -21.30 -17.21
C GLU A 378 -9.85 -20.12 -17.96
N PRO A 379 -9.43 -19.02 -17.30
CA PRO A 379 -8.93 -17.82 -17.97
C PRO A 379 -7.80 -18.08 -18.98
N LEU A 380 -6.85 -18.98 -18.65
CA LEU A 380 -5.78 -19.34 -19.57
C LEU A 380 -6.29 -20.08 -20.81
N LYS A 381 -7.29 -20.94 -20.68
CA LYS A 381 -7.88 -21.65 -21.82
C LYS A 381 -8.56 -20.68 -22.78
N MET A 382 -9.28 -19.69 -22.25
CA MET A 382 -9.88 -18.62 -23.06
C MET A 382 -8.79 -17.84 -23.81
N ALA A 383 -7.68 -17.52 -23.13
CA ALA A 383 -6.54 -16.86 -23.76
C ALA A 383 -5.89 -17.72 -24.87
N GLN A 384 -5.75 -19.03 -24.64
CA GLN A 384 -5.19 -19.98 -25.61
C GLN A 384 -6.07 -20.16 -26.86
N GLN A 385 -7.39 -19.98 -26.74
CA GLN A 385 -8.31 -20.01 -27.88
C GLN A 385 -8.16 -18.77 -28.77
N GLU A 386 -7.78 -17.63 -28.21
CA GLU A 386 -7.58 -16.39 -28.97
C GLU A 386 -6.15 -16.20 -29.50
N ASP A 387 -5.16 -16.72 -28.80
CA ASP A 387 -3.75 -16.58 -29.16
C ASP A 387 -3.04 -17.95 -29.12
N SER A 388 -2.73 -18.46 -30.31
CA SER A 388 -2.04 -19.75 -30.47
C SER A 388 -0.62 -19.75 -29.90
N GLU A 389 0.00 -18.57 -29.70
CA GLU A 389 1.31 -18.47 -29.03
C GLU A 389 1.25 -18.99 -27.59
N LEU A 390 0.08 -18.93 -26.95
CA LEU A 390 -0.14 -19.42 -25.59
C LEU A 390 -0.30 -20.95 -25.50
N ALA A 391 -0.27 -21.67 -26.63
CA ALA A 391 -0.32 -23.12 -26.63
C ALA A 391 0.82 -23.71 -25.78
N GLY A 392 0.48 -24.66 -24.90
CA GLY A 392 1.43 -25.33 -24.02
C GLY A 392 1.89 -24.52 -22.80
N VAL A 393 1.42 -23.28 -22.61
CA VAL A 393 1.64 -22.55 -21.36
C VAL A 393 0.91 -23.26 -20.20
N ASP A 394 1.62 -23.44 -19.09
CA ASP A 394 1.10 -24.09 -17.90
C ASP A 394 0.62 -23.05 -16.87
N ALA A 395 -0.63 -23.14 -16.45
CA ALA A 395 -1.25 -22.28 -15.45
C ALA A 395 -0.74 -22.51 -14.02
N THR A 396 -0.10 -23.64 -13.77
CA THR A 396 0.39 -24.05 -12.44
C THR A 396 1.74 -23.46 -12.10
N PHE A 397 2.43 -22.85 -13.07
CA PHE A 397 3.73 -22.22 -12.85
C PHE A 397 3.58 -20.76 -12.46
N TYR A 398 4.25 -20.37 -11.37
CA TYR A 398 4.22 -18.99 -10.89
C TYR A 398 4.80 -18.00 -11.91
N SER A 399 5.82 -18.42 -12.67
CA SER A 399 6.42 -17.67 -13.78
C SER A 399 5.44 -17.33 -14.91
N SER A 400 4.49 -18.21 -15.23
CA SER A 400 3.41 -17.92 -16.19
C SER A 400 2.54 -16.77 -15.70
N PHE A 401 2.13 -16.82 -14.43
CA PHE A 401 1.37 -15.74 -13.80
C PHE A 401 2.18 -14.44 -13.74
N LEU A 402 3.44 -14.51 -13.30
CA LEU A 402 4.33 -13.35 -13.24
C LEU A 402 4.51 -12.68 -14.62
N ALA A 403 4.65 -13.48 -15.68
CA ALA A 403 4.80 -12.99 -17.05
C ALA A 403 3.53 -12.29 -17.57
N SER A 404 2.34 -12.64 -17.07
CA SER A 404 1.09 -11.96 -17.44
C SER A 404 0.96 -10.54 -16.85
N ARG A 405 1.76 -10.21 -15.83
CA ARG A 405 1.76 -8.90 -15.15
C ARG A 405 3.18 -8.32 -15.09
N PRO A 406 3.76 -7.90 -16.22
CA PRO A 406 5.13 -7.39 -16.25
C PRO A 406 5.30 -6.08 -15.45
N ASP A 407 6.54 -5.74 -15.09
CA ASP A 407 6.88 -4.49 -14.40
C ASP A 407 6.40 -3.22 -15.16
N SER A 408 6.23 -3.34 -16.48
CA SER A 408 5.71 -2.28 -17.33
C SER A 408 4.29 -1.85 -16.97
N PHE A 409 3.49 -2.73 -16.35
CA PHE A 409 2.14 -2.36 -15.89
C PHE A 409 2.21 -1.32 -14.77
N GLU A 410 3.09 -1.55 -13.78
CA GLU A 410 3.27 -0.62 -12.67
C GLU A 410 3.88 0.70 -13.14
N THR A 411 4.96 0.63 -13.92
CA THR A 411 5.65 1.84 -14.39
C THR A 411 4.78 2.70 -15.31
N THR A 412 3.91 2.09 -16.13
CA THR A 412 2.95 2.83 -16.97
C THR A 412 1.91 3.56 -16.13
N ALA A 413 1.27 2.88 -15.19
CA ALA A 413 0.27 3.49 -14.32
C ALA A 413 0.87 4.63 -13.48
N ILE A 414 2.04 4.40 -12.87
CA ILE A 414 2.72 5.41 -12.04
C ILE A 414 3.12 6.63 -12.88
N ALA A 415 3.57 6.44 -14.12
CA ALA A 415 3.85 7.56 -15.02
C ALA A 415 2.60 8.42 -15.30
N GLU A 416 1.45 7.80 -15.54
CA GLU A 416 0.18 8.53 -15.73
C GLU A 416 -0.28 9.25 -14.45
N ILE A 417 -0.09 8.65 -13.28
CA ILE A 417 -0.38 9.30 -11.99
C ILE A 417 0.52 10.53 -11.80
N ILE A 418 1.82 10.42 -12.10
CA ILE A 418 2.76 11.55 -12.05
C ILE A 418 2.35 12.64 -13.05
N ASN A 419 1.92 12.26 -14.27
CA ASN A 419 1.40 13.21 -15.25
C ASN A 419 0.16 13.97 -14.73
N CYS A 420 -0.74 13.29 -14.01
CA CYS A 420 -1.86 13.94 -13.35
C CYS A 420 -1.39 14.88 -12.24
N SER A 421 -0.41 14.45 -11.42
CA SER A 421 0.18 15.25 -10.35
C SER A 421 0.80 16.55 -10.86
N MET A 422 1.53 16.49 -11.98
CA MET A 422 2.15 17.69 -12.59
C MET A 422 1.13 18.75 -12.98
N LYS A 423 -0.08 18.35 -13.38
CA LYS A 423 -1.15 19.29 -13.75
C LYS A 423 -1.83 19.90 -12.53
N ASN A 424 -1.97 19.13 -11.45
CA ASN A 424 -2.61 19.56 -10.21
C ASN A 424 -1.71 19.26 -8.98
N PRO A 425 -0.61 19.98 -8.78
CA PRO A 425 0.46 19.60 -7.84
C PRO A 425 0.13 19.81 -6.36
N LYS A 426 -1.11 20.18 -6.02
CA LYS A 426 -1.54 20.45 -4.64
C LYS A 426 -2.25 19.28 -3.97
N VAL A 427 -2.71 18.28 -4.74
CA VAL A 427 -3.44 17.12 -4.19
C VAL A 427 -2.45 15.98 -3.95
N PRO A 428 -2.29 15.49 -2.70
CA PRO A 428 -1.43 14.36 -2.41
C PRO A 428 -1.89 13.10 -3.14
N LEU A 429 -0.95 12.44 -3.83
CA LEU A 429 -1.14 11.16 -4.49
C LEU A 429 -0.29 10.09 -3.81
N HIS A 430 -0.82 8.88 -3.72
CA HIS A 430 -0.16 7.77 -3.05
C HIS A 430 -0.22 6.49 -3.91
N ILE A 431 0.95 5.90 -4.18
CA ILE A 431 1.06 4.61 -4.86
C ILE A 431 1.00 3.53 -3.78
N VAL A 432 -0.07 2.74 -3.78
CA VAL A 432 -0.16 1.61 -2.84
C VAL A 432 0.69 0.43 -3.31
N HIS A 433 1.09 -0.43 -2.38
CA HIS A 433 1.70 -1.75 -2.61
C HIS A 433 2.68 -1.80 -3.81
N LEU A 434 3.65 -0.87 -3.87
CA LEU A 434 4.65 -0.81 -4.95
C LEU A 434 5.52 -2.07 -4.90
N ALA A 435 5.48 -2.87 -5.96
CA ALA A 435 6.14 -4.17 -6.00
C ALA A 435 7.35 -4.18 -6.93
N THR A 436 7.41 -3.34 -7.97
CA THR A 436 8.57 -3.28 -8.86
C THR A 436 9.59 -2.21 -8.50
N HIS A 437 10.87 -2.59 -8.45
CA HIS A 437 11.97 -1.65 -8.33
C HIS A 437 12.10 -0.75 -9.56
N GLU A 438 11.59 -1.16 -10.74
CA GLU A 438 11.62 -0.34 -11.96
C GLU A 438 10.83 0.97 -11.80
N ALA A 439 9.90 1.04 -10.85
CA ALA A 439 9.14 2.24 -10.53
C ALA A 439 9.89 3.20 -9.57
N VAL A 440 10.93 2.74 -8.87
CA VAL A 440 11.66 3.55 -7.87
C VAL A 440 12.25 4.83 -8.47
N PRO A 441 12.87 4.82 -9.67
CA PRO A 441 13.33 6.05 -10.33
C PRO A 441 12.21 7.06 -10.60
N LEU A 442 10.99 6.61 -10.92
CA LEU A 442 9.83 7.48 -11.17
C LEU A 442 9.42 8.22 -9.89
N ILE A 443 9.31 7.49 -8.78
CA ILE A 443 8.95 8.08 -7.48
C ILE A 443 10.03 9.05 -7.01
N LYS A 444 11.31 8.69 -7.16
CA LYS A 444 12.43 9.59 -6.86
C LYS A 444 12.37 10.87 -7.69
N ALA A 445 12.11 10.75 -9.00
CA ALA A 445 12.02 11.89 -9.91
C ALA A 445 10.80 12.78 -9.65
N ALA A 446 9.69 12.21 -9.17
CA ALA A 446 8.51 12.98 -8.73
C ALA A 446 8.81 13.77 -7.45
N LYS A 447 9.43 13.11 -6.46
CA LYS A 447 9.85 13.76 -5.19
C LYS A 447 10.86 14.88 -5.42
N ALA A 448 11.86 14.66 -6.28
CA ALA A 448 12.85 15.68 -6.64
C ALA A 448 12.23 16.93 -7.29
N ARG A 449 11.05 16.81 -7.91
CA ARG A 449 10.26 17.93 -8.46
C ARG A 449 9.33 18.58 -7.45
N GLY A 450 9.34 18.15 -6.18
CA GLY A 450 8.42 18.63 -5.16
C GLY A 450 6.97 18.19 -5.36
N LEU A 451 6.71 17.19 -6.22
CA LEU A 451 5.35 16.66 -6.38
C LEU A 451 4.93 15.90 -5.12
N PRO A 452 3.68 16.03 -4.65
CA PRO A 452 3.20 15.37 -3.44
C PRO A 452 2.84 13.90 -3.73
N VAL A 453 3.80 13.14 -4.27
CA VAL A 453 3.68 11.72 -4.60
C VAL A 453 4.45 10.90 -3.57
N THR A 454 3.74 9.97 -2.92
CA THR A 454 4.32 9.02 -1.97
C THR A 454 4.04 7.59 -2.43
N ALA A 455 4.75 6.63 -1.84
CA ALA A 455 4.54 5.21 -2.11
C ALA A 455 4.72 4.39 -0.83
N GLU A 456 3.91 3.34 -0.71
CA GLU A 456 4.09 2.26 0.26
C GLU A 456 4.53 0.97 -0.46
N THR A 457 5.07 0.02 0.28
CA THR A 457 5.25 -1.36 -0.17
C THR A 457 4.72 -2.32 0.90
N CYS A 458 4.73 -3.62 0.64
CA CYS A 458 4.12 -4.61 1.52
C CYS A 458 5.15 -5.56 2.14
N PHE A 459 4.80 -6.14 3.30
CA PHE A 459 5.67 -7.11 3.96
C PHE A 459 6.11 -8.25 3.04
N HIS A 460 5.19 -8.75 2.20
CA HIS A 460 5.46 -9.85 1.27
C HIS A 460 6.43 -9.48 0.14
N TYR A 461 6.49 -8.24 -0.32
CA TYR A 461 7.49 -7.81 -1.31
C TYR A 461 8.88 -7.60 -0.71
N LEU A 462 8.99 -7.57 0.62
CA LEU A 462 10.24 -7.47 1.36
C LEU A 462 10.72 -8.82 1.90
N SER A 463 9.85 -9.83 1.95
CA SER A 463 10.15 -11.15 2.51
C SER A 463 10.12 -12.30 1.52
N LEU A 464 9.20 -12.28 0.55
CA LEU A 464 8.97 -13.38 -0.38
C LEU A 464 9.63 -13.10 -1.73
N THR A 465 9.98 -14.15 -2.45
CA THR A 465 10.57 -14.04 -3.79
C THR A 465 10.01 -15.08 -4.72
N ALA A 466 9.84 -14.69 -5.98
CA ALA A 466 9.24 -15.51 -7.01
C ALA A 466 9.98 -16.83 -7.24
N GLU A 467 11.31 -16.86 -7.11
CA GLU A 467 12.14 -18.04 -7.27
C GLU A 467 11.87 -19.13 -6.20
N LYS A 468 11.24 -18.77 -5.08
CA LYS A 468 10.92 -19.69 -3.98
C LYS A 468 9.46 -20.15 -3.98
N ILE A 469 8.64 -19.65 -4.90
CA ILE A 469 7.24 -20.05 -5.01
C ILE A 469 7.18 -21.31 -5.87
N SER A 470 6.81 -22.43 -5.26
CA SER A 470 6.63 -23.70 -5.97
C SER A 470 5.38 -23.69 -6.85
N ASN A 471 5.37 -24.57 -7.85
CA ASN A 471 4.21 -24.80 -8.70
C ASN A 471 2.98 -25.16 -7.85
N CYS A 472 1.80 -24.78 -8.33
CA CYS A 472 0.50 -24.96 -7.67
C CYS A 472 0.30 -24.19 -6.35
N SER A 473 1.29 -23.44 -5.86
CA SER A 473 1.21 -22.72 -4.57
C SER A 473 0.46 -21.39 -4.69
N THR A 474 -0.81 -21.46 -5.07
CA THR A 474 -1.69 -20.31 -5.33
C THR A 474 -1.98 -19.43 -4.11
N HIS A 475 -1.70 -19.91 -2.89
CA HIS A 475 -1.75 -19.09 -1.67
C HIS A 475 -0.71 -17.95 -1.66
N PHE A 476 0.30 -17.97 -2.56
CA PHE A 476 1.21 -16.85 -2.82
C PHE A 476 0.71 -15.85 -3.87
N LYS A 477 -0.41 -16.13 -4.57
CA LYS A 477 -0.95 -15.22 -5.58
C LYS A 477 -1.35 -13.90 -4.93
N CYS A 478 -0.88 -12.79 -5.49
CA CYS A 478 -1.29 -11.43 -5.19
C CYS A 478 -0.99 -10.51 -6.38
N CYS A 479 -1.59 -9.32 -6.36
CA CYS A 479 -1.50 -8.35 -7.45
C CYS A 479 -1.22 -6.96 -6.85
N PRO A 480 -0.09 -6.30 -7.19
CA PRO A 480 0.95 -6.77 -8.11
C PRO A 480 1.67 -8.06 -7.63
N PRO A 481 2.29 -8.84 -8.53
CA PRO A 481 2.87 -10.14 -8.16
C PRO A 481 4.19 -9.99 -7.40
N ILE A 482 4.48 -10.95 -6.51
CA ILE A 482 5.79 -11.10 -5.87
C ILE A 482 6.86 -11.25 -6.96
N ARG A 483 7.91 -10.43 -6.88
CA ARG A 483 8.99 -10.35 -7.87
C ARG A 483 10.24 -11.13 -7.42
N THR A 484 11.32 -11.00 -8.19
CA THR A 484 12.60 -11.69 -7.96
C THR A 484 13.33 -11.24 -6.68
N GLU A 485 14.31 -12.04 -6.26
CA GLU A 485 15.25 -11.67 -5.19
C GLU A 485 15.94 -10.33 -5.47
N GLY A 486 16.41 -10.11 -6.70
CA GLY A 486 17.05 -8.84 -7.09
C GLY A 486 16.12 -7.64 -6.92
N ASN A 487 14.83 -7.81 -7.26
CA ASN A 487 13.82 -6.78 -7.03
C ASN A 487 13.61 -6.51 -5.53
N ARG A 488 13.46 -7.56 -4.72
CA ARG A 488 13.28 -7.46 -3.26
C ARG A 488 14.41 -6.65 -2.61
N GLN A 489 15.66 -6.93 -2.98
CA GLN A 489 16.82 -6.21 -2.46
C GLN A 489 16.80 -4.71 -2.81
N LEU A 490 16.34 -4.36 -4.02
CA LEU A 490 16.24 -2.97 -4.46
C LEU A 490 15.08 -2.24 -3.76
N LEU A 491 13.98 -2.91 -3.42
CA LEU A 491 12.91 -2.33 -2.58
C LEU A 491 13.42 -1.99 -1.17
N TRP A 492 14.20 -2.88 -0.55
CA TRP A 492 14.86 -2.60 0.74
C TRP A 492 15.75 -1.35 0.67
N LYS A 493 16.53 -1.22 -0.41
CA LYS A 493 17.34 -0.01 -0.64
C LYS A 493 16.45 1.23 -0.83
N ALA A 494 15.33 1.13 -1.55
CA ALA A 494 14.41 2.24 -1.76
C ALA A 494 13.75 2.72 -0.45
N LEU A 495 13.44 1.80 0.47
CA LEU A 495 12.96 2.11 1.82
C LEU A 495 13.99 2.89 2.65
N ARG A 496 15.24 2.41 2.70
CA ARG A 496 16.31 3.10 3.44
C ARG A 496 16.64 4.48 2.89
N ASN A 497 16.52 4.65 1.59
CA ASN A 497 16.69 5.94 0.93
C ASN A 497 15.44 6.83 0.98
N ASN A 498 14.42 6.47 1.78
CA ASN A 498 13.16 7.20 1.95
C ASN A 498 12.42 7.49 0.62
N ILE A 499 12.65 6.68 -0.43
CA ILE A 499 11.91 6.76 -1.69
C ILE A 499 10.53 6.13 -1.49
N ILE A 500 10.49 4.95 -0.87
CA ILE A 500 9.28 4.35 -0.32
C ILE A 500 9.17 4.79 1.14
N SER A 501 7.97 5.17 1.58
CA SER A 501 7.79 5.88 2.85
C SER A 501 7.18 4.99 3.94
N THR A 502 6.34 4.03 3.56
CA THR A 502 5.57 3.19 4.48
C THR A 502 5.61 1.72 4.08
N VAL A 503 5.41 0.84 5.06
CA VAL A 503 5.25 -0.60 4.84
C VAL A 503 3.96 -1.04 5.52
N VAL A 504 3.12 -1.77 4.79
CA VAL A 504 1.77 -2.19 5.19
C VAL A 504 1.55 -3.69 4.93
N SER A 505 0.44 -4.26 5.41
CA SER A 505 0.13 -5.68 5.16
C SER A 505 -0.41 -5.93 3.76
N ASP A 506 -1.30 -5.06 3.27
CA ASP A 506 -2.25 -5.39 2.21
C ASP A 506 -2.95 -6.73 2.51
N HIS A 507 -3.40 -6.87 3.76
CA HIS A 507 -4.06 -8.07 4.23
C HIS A 507 -5.37 -8.26 3.46
N SER A 508 -5.34 -9.20 2.51
CA SER A 508 -6.45 -9.49 1.59
C SER A 508 -6.80 -10.98 1.64
N PRO A 509 -7.51 -11.42 2.69
CA PRO A 509 -7.97 -12.79 2.84
C PRO A 509 -9.21 -13.09 1.99
N CYS A 510 -9.35 -14.36 1.60
CA CYS A 510 -10.54 -14.92 0.99
C CYS A 510 -10.82 -16.32 1.56
N THR A 511 -11.94 -16.94 1.20
CA THR A 511 -12.21 -18.33 1.60
C THR A 511 -11.23 -19.30 0.91
N PRO A 512 -10.81 -20.40 1.56
CA PRO A 512 -9.77 -21.29 1.03
C PRO A 512 -10.08 -21.91 -0.34
N ASP A 513 -11.36 -22.11 -0.67
CA ASP A 513 -11.79 -22.62 -1.96
C ASP A 513 -11.45 -21.67 -3.12
N LEU A 514 -11.51 -20.35 -2.87
CA LEU A 514 -11.15 -19.34 -3.85
C LEU A 514 -9.65 -19.33 -4.17
N LYS A 515 -8.81 -19.90 -3.31
CA LYS A 515 -7.39 -20.09 -3.64
C LYS A 515 -7.15 -21.19 -4.66
N GLY A 516 -8.11 -22.08 -4.94
CA GLY A 516 -7.96 -23.10 -5.98
C GLY A 516 -6.72 -24.00 -5.82
N MET A 517 -6.30 -24.26 -4.58
CA MET A 517 -5.06 -25.00 -4.27
C MET A 517 -5.10 -26.46 -4.73
N ASP A 518 -6.29 -27.03 -4.95
CA ASP A 518 -6.50 -28.36 -5.50
C ASP A 518 -6.05 -28.47 -6.95
N LYS A 519 -6.31 -27.43 -7.76
CA LYS A 519 -5.87 -27.35 -9.16
C LYS A 519 -4.50 -26.67 -9.31
N GLY A 520 -4.19 -25.73 -8.43
CA GLY A 520 -2.94 -24.97 -8.48
C GLY A 520 -2.87 -23.94 -9.62
N ASP A 521 -3.99 -23.59 -10.25
CA ASP A 521 -4.04 -22.64 -11.36
C ASP A 521 -3.95 -21.19 -10.85
N PHE A 522 -2.82 -20.53 -11.12
CA PHE A 522 -2.59 -19.14 -10.71
C PHE A 522 -3.46 -18.13 -11.44
N PHE A 523 -3.95 -18.40 -12.65
CA PHE A 523 -4.84 -17.47 -13.35
C PHE A 523 -6.25 -17.49 -12.77
N SER A 524 -6.72 -18.67 -12.40
CA SER A 524 -8.06 -18.90 -11.84
C SER A 524 -8.18 -18.57 -10.35
N ALA A 525 -7.11 -18.74 -9.57
CA ALA A 525 -7.12 -18.52 -8.12
C ALA A 525 -7.38 -17.05 -7.75
N TRP A 526 -7.97 -16.79 -6.60
CA TRP A 526 -8.10 -15.45 -6.02
C TRP A 526 -6.77 -14.97 -5.40
N GLY A 527 -6.34 -13.76 -5.74
CA GLY A 527 -5.15 -13.08 -5.25
C GLY A 527 -5.36 -12.42 -3.88
N GLY A 528 -4.28 -12.30 -3.11
CA GLY A 528 -4.26 -11.63 -1.81
C GLY A 528 -3.52 -12.43 -0.75
N ILE A 529 -2.71 -11.73 0.07
CA ILE A 529 -1.90 -12.34 1.13
C ILE A 529 -2.49 -12.00 2.50
N SER A 530 -2.82 -13.02 3.28
CA SER A 530 -3.24 -12.84 4.67
C SER A 530 -2.02 -12.62 5.57
N SER A 531 -1.76 -11.37 5.99
CA SER A 531 -0.58 -11.03 6.81
C SER A 531 -0.76 -9.99 7.92
N VAL A 532 -1.98 -9.50 8.21
CA VAL A 532 -2.17 -8.52 9.29
C VAL A 532 -1.67 -9.09 10.62
N GLY A 533 -0.89 -8.31 11.36
CA GLY A 533 -0.23 -8.74 12.59
C GLY A 533 1.07 -9.53 12.41
N PHE A 534 1.49 -9.88 11.19
CA PHE A 534 2.83 -10.43 10.95
C PHE A 534 3.87 -9.38 10.58
N GLY A 535 3.49 -8.11 10.43
CA GLY A 535 4.39 -7.05 9.97
C GLY A 535 5.69 -6.92 10.78
N LEU A 536 5.59 -6.75 12.10
CA LEU A 536 6.76 -6.65 12.97
C LEU A 536 7.70 -7.88 12.91
N PRO A 537 7.21 -9.12 13.13
CA PRO A 537 8.08 -10.29 13.06
C PRO A 537 8.65 -10.53 11.66
N ILE A 538 7.91 -10.27 10.58
CA ILE A 538 8.45 -10.37 9.20
C ILE A 538 9.60 -9.38 9.00
N LEU A 539 9.39 -8.10 9.30
CA LEU A 539 10.41 -7.08 9.08
C LEU A 539 11.62 -7.28 9.98
N PHE A 540 11.43 -7.74 11.22
CA PHE A 540 12.54 -8.06 12.12
C PHE A 540 13.33 -9.28 11.64
N THR A 541 12.66 -10.33 11.15
CA THR A 541 13.31 -11.56 10.67
C THR A 541 14.07 -11.32 9.36
N GLU A 542 13.43 -10.69 8.38
CA GLU A 542 14.04 -10.45 7.07
C GLU A 542 15.02 -9.28 7.10
N GLY A 543 14.72 -8.26 7.91
CA GLY A 543 15.58 -7.10 8.10
C GLY A 543 16.95 -7.44 8.70
N GLN A 544 17.07 -8.52 9.48
CA GLN A 544 18.36 -9.03 9.96
C GLN A 544 19.27 -9.55 8.83
N LYS A 545 18.70 -9.93 7.69
CA LYS A 545 19.44 -10.45 6.53
C LYS A 545 19.94 -9.31 5.62
N VAL A 546 19.47 -8.09 5.83
CA VAL A 546 19.92 -6.89 5.12
C VAL A 546 21.22 -6.40 5.76
N ASN A 547 22.13 -5.80 4.98
CA ASN A 547 23.36 -5.21 5.49
C ASN A 547 23.37 -3.66 5.30
N PRO A 548 23.54 -2.86 6.36
CA PRO A 548 23.50 -3.27 7.79
C PRO A 548 22.12 -3.87 8.15
N PRO A 549 21.98 -4.61 9.26
CA PRO A 549 20.67 -5.09 9.73
C PRO A 549 19.69 -3.96 9.99
N VAL A 550 18.41 -4.20 9.72
CA VAL A 550 17.32 -3.25 10.02
C VAL A 550 17.11 -3.17 11.52
N SER A 551 17.01 -1.95 12.03
CA SER A 551 16.77 -1.64 13.44
C SER A 551 15.27 -1.51 13.77
N ILE A 552 14.91 -1.71 15.05
CA ILE A 552 13.53 -1.48 15.53
C ILE A 552 13.05 -0.03 15.30
N PRO A 553 13.88 1.02 15.51
CA PRO A 553 13.52 2.39 15.13
C PRO A 553 13.13 2.53 13.64
N GLU A 554 13.86 1.90 12.71
CA GLU A 554 13.48 1.90 11.29
C GLU A 554 12.11 1.26 11.06
N ILE A 555 11.85 0.10 11.67
CA ILE A 555 10.53 -0.58 11.57
C ILE A 555 9.42 0.32 12.12
N SER A 556 9.64 0.94 13.28
CA SER A 556 8.69 1.89 13.89
C SER A 556 8.45 3.11 13.01
N LYS A 557 9.50 3.63 12.36
CA LYS A 557 9.38 4.75 11.42
C LYS A 557 8.46 4.37 10.25
N TRP A 558 8.69 3.22 9.62
CA TRP A 558 7.93 2.78 8.44
C TRP A 558 6.50 2.35 8.75
N CYS A 559 6.26 1.70 9.89
CA CYS A 559 4.99 1.03 10.20
C CYS A 559 4.17 1.71 11.31
N SER A 560 4.70 2.75 11.96
CA SER A 560 3.98 3.50 12.99
C SER A 560 3.91 4.98 12.63
N TRP A 561 5.05 5.69 12.62
CA TRP A 561 5.04 7.15 12.43
C TRP A 561 4.63 7.54 11.01
N ASN A 562 5.28 6.96 9.99
CA ASN A 562 5.00 7.33 8.60
C ASN A 562 3.59 6.90 8.18
N THR A 563 3.10 5.75 8.64
CA THR A 563 1.72 5.31 8.39
C THR A 563 0.71 6.17 9.13
N ALA A 564 0.95 6.53 10.40
CA ALA A 564 0.13 7.51 11.11
C ALA A 564 0.06 8.85 10.36
N LYS A 565 1.17 9.33 9.80
CA LYS A 565 1.20 10.54 8.96
C LYS A 565 0.43 10.34 7.64
N GLN A 566 0.64 9.21 6.94
CA GLN A 566 -0.06 8.87 5.70
C GLN A 566 -1.59 8.90 5.89
N VAL A 567 -2.07 8.46 7.04
CA VAL A 567 -3.50 8.38 7.34
C VAL A 567 -4.03 9.61 8.09
N GLY A 568 -3.19 10.61 8.40
CA GLY A 568 -3.57 11.87 9.07
C GLY A 568 -3.79 11.76 10.60
N LEU A 569 -3.16 10.79 11.25
CA LEU A 569 -3.26 10.51 12.69
C LEU A 569 -1.95 10.77 13.45
N SER A 570 -0.93 11.34 12.80
CA SER A 570 0.37 11.64 13.40
C SER A 570 0.33 12.61 14.60
N HIS A 571 -0.80 13.31 14.80
CA HIS A 571 -1.01 14.19 15.95
C HIS A 571 -1.32 13.42 17.25
N ARG A 572 -1.63 12.12 17.18
CA ARG A 572 -1.98 11.29 18.35
C ARG A 572 -1.52 9.84 18.31
N LYS A 573 -1.10 9.32 17.16
CA LYS A 573 -0.64 7.93 16.96
C LYS A 573 0.77 7.85 16.38
N GLY A 574 1.38 6.68 16.52
CA GLY A 574 2.66 6.33 15.89
C GLY A 574 3.92 6.76 16.65
N ARG A 575 3.79 7.30 17.88
CA ARG A 575 4.91 7.68 18.76
C ARG A 575 4.56 7.46 20.24
N ILE A 576 5.57 7.20 21.06
CA ILE A 576 5.47 7.31 22.53
C ILE A 576 5.83 8.74 22.90
N ALA A 577 4.82 9.58 23.09
CA ALA A 577 4.99 10.98 23.48
C ALA A 577 3.84 11.40 24.41
N VAL A 578 4.09 12.37 25.30
CA VAL A 578 3.04 12.89 26.20
C VAL A 578 1.88 13.46 25.36
N GLY A 579 0.64 13.11 25.73
CA GLY A 579 -0.57 13.49 25.02
C GLY A 579 -0.97 12.55 23.87
N TYR A 580 -0.08 11.67 23.41
CA TYR A 580 -0.43 10.66 22.41
C TYR A 580 -1.33 9.58 23.02
N ASP A 581 -2.07 8.87 22.16
CA ASP A 581 -2.80 7.68 22.58
C ASP A 581 -1.82 6.69 23.22
N ALA A 582 -2.23 6.05 24.31
CA ALA A 582 -1.46 4.99 24.96
C ALA A 582 -1.54 3.67 24.18
N ASP A 583 -1.22 3.76 22.89
CA ASP A 583 -1.14 2.67 21.93
C ASP A 583 0.30 2.15 21.94
N LEU A 584 0.52 1.05 22.65
CA LEU A 584 1.84 0.51 22.95
C LEU A 584 1.88 -0.98 22.62
N LEU A 585 3.06 -1.49 22.27
CA LEU A 585 3.30 -2.93 22.17
C LEU A 585 4.55 -3.31 22.97
N VAL A 586 4.57 -4.56 23.43
CA VAL A 586 5.73 -5.20 24.07
C VAL A 586 6.24 -6.32 23.17
N PHE A 587 7.51 -6.26 22.80
CA PHE A 587 8.14 -7.15 21.83
C PHE A 587 9.36 -7.86 22.42
N ASP A 588 9.41 -9.18 22.28
CA ASP A 588 10.56 -10.00 22.61
C ASP A 588 11.39 -10.24 21.33
N PRO A 589 12.55 -9.58 21.14
CA PRO A 589 13.40 -9.79 19.96
C PRO A 589 14.13 -11.15 19.98
N THR A 590 14.21 -11.82 21.14
CA THR A 590 14.96 -13.06 21.33
C THR A 590 14.12 -14.31 21.05
N ALA A 591 12.80 -14.21 21.21
CA ALA A 591 11.87 -15.28 20.90
C ALA A 591 11.95 -15.70 19.43
N SER A 592 11.74 -16.99 19.16
CA SER A 592 11.54 -17.51 17.81
C SER A 592 10.35 -18.47 17.78
N TYR A 593 9.66 -18.52 16.66
CA TYR A 593 8.54 -19.45 16.47
C TYR A 593 8.30 -19.72 14.98
N THR A 594 7.79 -20.91 14.67
CA THR A 594 7.34 -21.25 13.33
C THR A 594 5.88 -20.85 13.18
N VAL A 595 5.55 -20.14 12.10
CA VAL A 595 4.16 -19.83 11.77
C VAL A 595 3.43 -21.13 11.40
N ALA A 596 2.25 -21.31 11.96
CA ALA A 596 1.38 -22.43 11.67
C ALA A 596 -0.03 -21.92 11.39
N ASN A 597 -0.63 -22.38 10.29
CA ASN A 597 -1.97 -21.97 9.85
C ASN A 597 -3.05 -22.14 10.93
N ASP A 598 -3.00 -23.21 11.74
CA ASP A 598 -3.95 -23.46 12.82
C ASP A 598 -3.83 -22.49 14.00
N GLN A 599 -2.69 -21.78 14.12
CA GLN A 599 -2.42 -20.80 15.18
C GLN A 599 -2.69 -19.35 14.76
N VAL A 600 -3.01 -19.09 13.49
CA VAL A 600 -3.29 -17.71 13.03
C VAL A 600 -4.67 -17.25 13.48
N PHE A 601 -4.85 -15.95 13.71
CA PHE A 601 -6.11 -15.37 14.17
C PHE A 601 -7.07 -14.95 13.04
N PHE A 602 -6.64 -15.04 11.78
CA PHE A 602 -7.49 -14.81 10.60
C PHE A 602 -8.72 -15.71 10.65
N LYS A 603 -9.83 -15.27 10.04
CA LYS A 603 -11.04 -16.10 9.93
C LYS A 603 -10.77 -17.39 9.18
N ASN A 604 -10.12 -17.28 8.03
CA ASN A 604 -9.66 -18.41 7.23
C ASN A 604 -8.21 -18.71 7.61
N LYS A 605 -7.96 -19.91 8.13
CA LYS A 605 -6.66 -20.39 8.65
C LYS A 605 -5.67 -20.68 7.52
N LEU A 606 -5.31 -19.64 6.77
CA LEU A 606 -4.45 -19.72 5.60
C LEU A 606 -3.58 -18.47 5.48
N THR A 607 -2.28 -18.67 5.35
CA THR A 607 -1.30 -17.61 5.10
C THR A 607 -0.14 -18.11 4.22
N ALA A 608 0.47 -17.20 3.47
CA ALA A 608 1.67 -17.47 2.68
C ALA A 608 2.94 -17.68 3.52
N TYR A 609 2.84 -17.48 4.84
CA TYR A 609 3.95 -17.60 5.78
C TYR A 609 3.96 -18.92 6.54
N ASP A 610 3.02 -19.84 6.26
CA ASP A 610 2.95 -21.14 6.93
C ASP A 610 4.27 -21.92 6.83
N GLY A 611 4.73 -22.46 7.95
CA GLY A 611 6.01 -23.17 8.05
C GLY A 611 7.26 -22.28 8.10
N MET A 612 7.15 -20.95 7.99
CA MET A 612 8.29 -20.05 8.08
C MET A 612 8.70 -19.80 9.54
N LEU A 613 10.00 -19.79 9.80
CA LEU A 613 10.56 -19.43 11.12
C LEU A 613 10.68 -17.91 11.23
N PHE A 614 10.00 -17.34 12.22
CA PHE A 614 10.14 -15.93 12.60
C PHE A 614 11.02 -15.78 13.83
N GLN A 615 11.86 -14.76 13.78
CA GLN A 615 12.59 -14.21 14.91
C GLN A 615 11.85 -12.96 15.41
N GLY A 616 11.76 -12.83 16.73
CA GLY A 616 11.02 -11.78 17.40
C GLY A 616 9.52 -12.10 17.53
N ARG A 617 8.92 -11.80 18.68
CA ARG A 617 7.50 -12.07 18.94
C ARG A 617 6.84 -10.95 19.75
N VAL A 618 5.63 -10.56 19.35
CA VAL A 618 4.80 -9.66 20.16
C VAL A 618 4.27 -10.42 21.38
N VAL A 619 4.49 -9.84 22.55
CA VAL A 619 4.07 -10.40 23.84
C VAL A 619 2.77 -9.75 24.29
N GLU A 620 2.63 -8.42 24.10
CA GLU A 620 1.46 -7.67 24.57
C GLU A 620 1.15 -6.50 23.62
N THR A 621 -0.13 -6.17 23.51
CA THR A 621 -0.63 -5.02 22.75
C THR A 621 -1.62 -4.24 23.57
N TYR A 622 -1.43 -2.93 23.63
CA TYR A 622 -2.25 -1.98 24.35
C TYR A 622 -2.91 -1.01 23.37
N VAL A 623 -4.22 -0.84 23.49
CA VAL A 623 -5.00 0.15 22.73
C VAL A 623 -5.57 1.13 23.74
N ARG A 624 -5.16 2.40 23.64
CA ARG A 624 -5.55 3.48 24.56
C ARG A 624 -5.37 3.08 26.03
N GLY A 625 -4.25 2.42 26.34
CA GLY A 625 -3.89 1.97 27.69
C GLY A 625 -4.58 0.68 28.17
N HIS A 626 -5.55 0.15 27.42
CA HIS A 626 -6.19 -1.12 27.72
C HIS A 626 -5.47 -2.27 27.01
N THR A 627 -5.29 -3.39 27.70
CA THR A 627 -4.65 -4.59 27.13
C THR A 627 -5.60 -5.27 26.14
N ALA A 628 -5.31 -5.15 24.85
CA ALA A 628 -6.10 -5.76 23.78
C ALA A 628 -5.71 -7.22 23.50
N PHE A 629 -4.43 -7.54 23.71
CA PHE A 629 -3.89 -8.88 23.53
C PHE A 629 -2.71 -9.12 24.48
N THR A 630 -2.59 -10.36 24.97
CA THR A 630 -1.34 -10.89 25.53
C THR A 630 -1.08 -12.28 24.97
N LEU A 631 0.19 -12.64 24.80
CA LEU A 631 0.56 -13.95 24.30
C LEU A 631 0.09 -15.09 25.22
N GLN A 632 0.02 -14.85 26.53
CA GLN A 632 -0.38 -15.85 27.52
C GLN A 632 -1.90 -16.01 27.64
N ALA A 633 -2.65 -14.90 27.69
CA ALA A 633 -4.09 -14.93 27.94
C ALA A 633 -4.95 -14.78 26.67
N GLY A 634 -4.34 -14.48 25.52
CA GLY A 634 -5.05 -14.20 24.27
C GLY A 634 -5.62 -12.78 24.23
N HIS A 635 -6.69 -12.61 23.45
CA HIS A 635 -7.39 -11.34 23.28
C HIS A 635 -8.22 -10.96 24.51
N SER A 636 -8.42 -9.65 24.69
CA SER A 636 -9.44 -9.16 25.64
C SER A 636 -10.83 -9.69 25.29
N GLU A 637 -11.68 -9.91 26.31
CA GLU A 637 -13.05 -10.42 26.12
C GLU A 637 -13.99 -9.40 25.47
N VAL A 638 -13.62 -8.11 25.49
CA VAL A 638 -14.42 -7.00 24.97
C VAL A 638 -13.70 -6.30 23.83
N ALA A 639 -14.46 -5.86 22.83
CA ALA A 639 -13.94 -5.00 21.77
C ALA A 639 -13.52 -3.63 22.34
N LEU A 640 -12.24 -3.27 22.19
CA LEU A 640 -11.66 -2.03 22.74
C LEU A 640 -11.43 -0.92 21.70
N GLY A 641 -11.45 -1.26 20.42
CA GLY A 641 -11.16 -0.34 19.32
C GLY A 641 -12.25 0.70 19.11
N ASN A 642 -11.85 1.92 18.79
CA ASN A 642 -12.74 2.98 18.36
C ASN A 642 -12.74 3.12 16.83
N LEU A 643 -13.86 3.56 16.27
CA LEU A 643 -13.92 3.99 14.88
C LEU A 643 -13.34 5.41 14.77
N VAL A 644 -12.34 5.59 13.92
CA VAL A 644 -11.66 6.86 13.68
C VAL A 644 -12.39 7.61 12.57
N LEU A 645 -13.39 8.38 12.99
CA LEU A 645 -14.27 9.17 12.11
C LEU A 645 -14.03 10.69 12.24
N GLU A 646 -13.03 11.10 13.02
CA GLU A 646 -12.63 12.51 13.08
C GLU A 646 -12.14 12.99 11.70
N PRO A 647 -12.34 14.29 11.36
CA PRO A 647 -11.80 14.86 10.15
C PRO A 647 -10.30 14.57 10.01
N ARG A 648 -9.85 14.43 8.76
CA ARG A 648 -8.42 14.28 8.48
C ARG A 648 -7.69 15.58 8.83
N ALA A 649 -6.69 15.45 9.70
CA ALA A 649 -5.78 16.53 10.08
C ALA A 649 -4.69 16.76 9.04
#